data_AF-A0A4P5ZMN3-F1
#
_entry.id   AF-A0A4P5ZMN3-F1
#
_cell.length_a   1.000
_cell.length_b   1.000
_cell.length_c   1.000
_cell.angle_alpha   90.00
_cell.angle_beta   90.00
_cell.angle_gamma   90.00
#
_symmetry.space_group_name_H-M   'P 1'
#
loop_
_entity.id
_entity.type
_entity.pdbx_description
1 polymer ?
#
loop_
_entity_poly.entity_id
_entity_poly.type
_entity_poly.pdbx_seq_one_letter_code
_entity_poly.pdbx_strand_id
1 'polypeptide(L)'
;MQNPVAKQYLWTVGEGIEDQPSGTMIADRYLVKTNRIVVDTRPELLPEIPSEISDQISPYLKLFAYRLHIPQVYGIISPAKGGINKPIILLEKGPIADHGETLMPTLAALWPDATAMRQLNWLWQIAQIWQPFCRQNVASSLLNSHLLMVQGRLVRLLQLDPDIHNATLKQLGNFWQQWVPTAQPQIQKFLRQLTHQMISGELRTSTQLIQQLDQALSICGRGYHRQIEIAAGTDAGPTRSHNEDACYPNGDQPIEVPPSEPALAIVCDGIGGQDGGEVASSIAIDVLRQEVEKMPLHQANWDPLSLTPKLKRAICIANDVICQRNDDENRQGRERMGTTLVMALAHIHEVYLTHLGDSRVYWISSSGCHQVTVDDDVASRQVRLGCALYRDALQQGASGALIQALGITSSVTLHPTVQRFPLDEDCVFLLCSDGLSDRDRVEQYWEAEILPVLRQEVDLVTVRDRLIEIANTQNGHDNVTIALLLITVVPKDDPDAQKEVCIPPVVPLTEDLGDDSSDTSDAEDSSMETVIGRPRPAQSGVNKIWFLSLGIAVLLGILGALLYGLGVFNHDPQAQPVDNPTPTDSPSTPPIPTPQASAPSLLKLQSLIQLGNPTANSKRITLLTEFGKNTVKGTVPQGSVFQVQLKQSTPQGGIWVQVKICSTPKASTNGELSPVDATPPSPTNTPVAPSLEAGNQGWLTEQEINSRLIPNFSPVGQDKGQCTP
;
A
#
# COMPACT_ATOMS: atom_id res chain seq x y z
N MET A 1 19.51 20.52 -20.61
CA MET A 1 19.93 21.01 -19.28
C MET A 1 19.68 19.87 -18.30
N GLN A 2 20.69 19.41 -17.56
CA GLN A 2 20.44 18.49 -16.45
C GLN A 2 19.61 19.25 -15.42
N ASN A 3 18.40 18.77 -15.14
CA ASN A 3 17.59 19.34 -14.06
C ASN A 3 18.43 19.29 -12.77
N PRO A 4 18.57 20.41 -12.05
CA PRO A 4 19.22 20.36 -10.74
C PRO A 4 18.45 19.36 -9.88
N VAL A 5 19.14 18.35 -9.35
CA VAL A 5 18.53 17.38 -8.44
C VAL A 5 17.87 18.17 -7.32
N ALA A 6 16.55 18.02 -7.17
CA ALA A 6 15.79 18.72 -6.15
C ALA A 6 16.44 18.41 -4.78
N LYS A 7 16.71 19.45 -4.00
CA LYS A 7 17.31 19.28 -2.67
C LYS A 7 16.32 18.54 -1.79
N GLN A 8 16.72 17.38 -1.28
CA GLN A 8 15.89 16.57 -0.41
C GLN A 8 16.13 16.96 1.05
N TYR A 9 15.28 17.85 1.58
CA TYR A 9 15.30 18.22 2.99
C TYR A 9 14.53 17.21 3.84
N LEU A 10 15.12 16.86 4.98
CA LEU A 10 14.63 15.80 5.87
C LEU A 10 14.56 16.33 7.31
N TRP A 11 13.50 15.96 8.02
CA TRP A 11 13.38 16.16 9.46
C TRP A 11 13.96 14.97 10.21
N THR A 12 14.75 15.21 11.24
CA THR A 12 15.38 14.16 12.03
C THR A 12 14.66 13.93 13.36
N VAL A 13 14.37 12.67 13.68
CA VAL A 13 13.78 12.25 14.97
C VAL A 13 14.73 11.31 15.68
N GLY A 14 15.25 11.73 16.83
CA GLY A 14 16.19 10.96 17.64
C GLY A 14 17.06 11.87 18.51
N GLU A 15 17.77 11.28 19.48
CA GLU A 15 18.66 12.01 20.37
C GLU A 15 20.03 12.30 19.71
N GLY A 16 20.68 13.38 20.13
CA GLY A 16 22.05 13.74 19.73
C GLY A 16 22.20 14.52 18.42
N ILE A 17 21.10 14.73 17.70
CA ILE A 17 21.08 15.53 16.47
C ILE A 17 20.89 17.04 16.73
N GLU A 18 20.21 17.39 17.83
CA GLU A 18 19.88 18.78 18.19
C GLU A 18 21.12 19.62 18.50
N ASP A 19 22.17 18.97 19.01
CA ASP A 19 23.42 19.60 19.42
C ASP A 19 24.41 19.79 18.25
N GLN A 20 24.09 19.31 17.06
CA GLN A 20 25.00 19.36 15.91
C GLN A 20 24.98 20.76 15.26
N PRO A 21 26.15 21.40 15.05
CA PRO A 21 26.20 22.72 14.43
C PRO A 21 25.83 22.65 12.94
N SER A 22 25.21 23.72 12.44
CA SER A 22 24.94 23.88 11.01
C SER A 22 26.22 23.72 10.18
N GLY A 23 26.12 23.06 9.03
CA GLY A 23 27.24 22.72 8.17
C GLY A 23 27.95 21.40 8.52
N THR A 24 27.58 20.74 9.62
CA THR A 24 28.13 19.42 9.98
C THR A 24 27.64 18.34 9.03
N MET A 25 28.55 17.47 8.59
CA MET A 25 28.19 16.27 7.83
C MET A 25 27.98 15.09 8.77
N ILE A 26 26.86 14.39 8.63
CA ILE A 26 26.49 13.23 9.43
C ILE A 26 26.43 12.00 8.54
N ALA A 27 27.04 10.91 9.01
CA ALA A 27 27.15 9.64 8.28
C ALA A 27 27.69 9.81 6.84
N ASP A 28 28.58 10.80 6.65
CA ASP A 28 29.15 11.18 5.35
C ASP A 28 28.11 11.41 4.24
N ARG A 29 26.89 11.83 4.60
CA ARG A 29 25.77 11.96 3.65
C ARG A 29 24.82 13.11 3.95
N TYR A 30 24.46 13.31 5.21
CA TYR A 30 23.43 14.26 5.59
C TYR A 30 24.07 15.53 6.14
N LEU A 31 23.87 16.64 5.43
CA LEU A 31 24.40 17.94 5.84
C LEU A 31 23.37 18.65 6.73
N VAL A 32 23.76 18.98 7.96
CA VAL A 32 22.93 19.74 8.90
C VAL A 32 22.73 21.16 8.38
N LYS A 33 21.47 21.57 8.23
CA LYS A 33 21.09 22.94 7.84
C LYS A 33 20.75 23.79 9.04
N THR A 34 19.80 23.33 9.83
CA THR A 34 19.35 23.97 11.07
C THR A 34 19.00 22.88 12.09
N ASN A 35 18.55 23.26 13.28
CA ASN A 35 18.20 22.31 14.33
C ASN A 35 17.22 21.26 13.78
N ARG A 36 17.64 19.98 13.76
CA ARG A 36 16.91 18.81 13.23
C ARG A 36 16.58 18.79 11.72
N ILE A 37 17.00 19.77 10.94
CA ILE A 37 16.83 19.75 9.47
C ILE A 37 18.16 19.39 8.81
N VAL A 38 18.14 18.33 8.01
CA VAL A 38 19.28 17.90 7.21
C VAL A 38 18.91 17.91 5.72
N VAL A 39 19.91 18.05 4.85
CA VAL A 39 19.75 17.80 3.42
C VAL A 39 20.53 16.55 3.04
N ASP A 40 19.90 15.67 2.26
CA ASP A 40 20.62 14.54 1.67
C ASP A 40 21.49 15.04 0.51
N THR A 41 22.80 14.79 0.60
CA THR A 41 23.76 15.16 -0.45
C THR A 41 23.89 14.09 -1.54
N ARG A 42 23.30 12.91 -1.33
CA ARG A 42 23.32 11.78 -2.26
C ARG A 42 21.93 11.13 -2.39
N PRO A 43 20.88 11.90 -2.78
CA PRO A 43 19.51 11.40 -2.88
C PRO A 43 19.31 10.31 -3.96
N GLU A 44 20.25 10.19 -4.90
CA GLU A 44 20.29 9.14 -5.92
C GLU A 44 20.61 7.74 -5.38
N LEU A 45 21.19 7.66 -4.17
CA LEU A 45 21.47 6.41 -3.49
C LEU A 45 20.36 6.09 -2.51
N LEU A 46 20.03 4.81 -2.34
CA LEU A 46 19.11 4.40 -1.29
C LEU A 46 19.66 4.80 0.09
N PRO A 47 18.83 5.36 0.99
CA PRO A 47 19.21 5.60 2.37
C PRO A 47 19.45 4.28 3.11
N GLU A 48 20.04 4.37 4.29
CA GLU A 48 20.13 3.21 5.17
C GLU A 48 18.71 2.78 5.58
N ILE A 49 18.36 1.54 5.22
CA ILE A 49 17.07 0.92 5.55
C ILE A 49 17.25 0.11 6.83
N PRO A 50 16.36 0.25 7.83
CA PRO A 50 16.43 -0.55 9.05
C PRO A 50 16.25 -2.04 8.73
N SER A 51 17.02 -2.90 9.38
CA SER A 51 16.90 -4.36 9.21
C SER A 51 15.57 -4.91 9.73
N GLU A 52 14.96 -4.23 10.70
CA GLU A 52 13.66 -4.55 11.27
C GLU A 52 12.84 -3.26 11.46
N ILE A 53 11.54 -3.33 11.16
CA ILE A 53 10.62 -2.20 11.38
C ILE A 53 10.33 -2.09 12.88
N SER A 54 10.89 -1.04 13.50
CA SER A 54 10.69 -0.77 14.93
C SER A 54 9.29 -0.22 15.25
N ASP A 55 8.91 -0.28 16.53
CA ASP A 55 7.67 0.33 17.04
C ASP A 55 7.60 1.85 16.84
N GLN A 56 8.74 2.52 16.64
CA GLN A 56 8.79 3.96 16.33
C GLN A 56 8.50 4.25 14.85
N ILE A 57 8.79 3.32 13.95
CA ILE A 57 8.60 3.45 12.50
C ILE A 57 7.23 2.92 12.08
N SER A 58 6.77 1.83 12.71
CA SER A 58 5.53 1.13 12.36
C SER A 58 4.30 2.05 12.23
N PRO A 59 4.06 3.03 13.13
CA PRO A 59 2.93 3.96 12.98
C PRO A 59 2.96 4.78 11.69
N TYR A 60 4.13 5.25 11.24
CA TYR A 60 4.25 6.01 9.98
C TYR A 60 3.84 5.16 8.77
N LEU A 61 4.24 3.88 8.77
CA LEU A 61 3.95 2.96 7.68
C LEU A 61 2.47 2.58 7.65
N LYS A 62 1.88 2.27 8.81
CA LYS A 62 0.46 1.91 8.94
C LYS A 62 -0.48 3.09 8.68
N LEU A 63 -0.02 4.33 8.89
CA LEU A 63 -0.76 5.55 8.58
C LEU A 63 -0.41 6.12 7.20
N PHE A 64 0.24 5.36 6.32
CA PHE A 64 0.65 5.84 4.99
C PHE A 64 -0.51 6.35 4.12
N ALA A 65 -1.72 5.83 4.32
CA ALA A 65 -2.93 6.35 3.68
C ALA A 65 -3.21 7.84 4.02
N TYR A 66 -2.68 8.33 5.13
CA TYR A 66 -2.81 9.70 5.62
C TYR A 66 -1.54 10.54 5.37
N ARG A 67 -0.71 10.18 4.38
CA ARG A 67 0.56 10.85 4.04
C ARG A 67 0.45 12.34 3.67
N LEU A 68 -0.75 12.84 3.41
CA LEU A 68 -0.99 14.28 3.32
C LEU A 68 -0.75 14.98 4.67
N HIS A 69 -1.06 14.32 5.78
CA HIS A 69 -0.95 14.86 7.13
C HIS A 69 0.33 14.42 7.86
N ILE A 70 0.96 13.33 7.42
CA ILE A 70 2.07 12.68 8.14
C ILE A 70 3.30 12.62 7.24
N PRO A 71 4.50 12.94 7.73
CA PRO A 71 5.72 12.77 6.97
C PRO A 71 6.03 11.27 6.77
N GLN A 72 6.87 10.96 5.80
CA GLN A 72 7.21 9.57 5.45
C GLN A 72 8.61 9.23 5.94
N VAL A 73 8.81 7.98 6.35
CA VAL A 73 10.14 7.53 6.76
C VAL A 73 11.03 7.35 5.54
N TYR A 74 12.00 8.25 5.41
CA TYR A 74 13.01 8.23 4.35
C TYR A 74 14.01 7.10 4.57
N GLY A 75 14.48 6.94 5.81
CA GLY A 75 15.48 5.97 6.22
C GLY A 75 15.94 6.22 7.65
N ILE A 76 17.06 5.63 8.03
CA ILE A 76 17.66 5.84 9.35
C ILE A 76 19.12 6.28 9.26
N ILE A 77 19.67 6.73 10.38
CA ILE A 77 21.11 6.79 10.63
C ILE A 77 21.38 5.88 11.83
N SER A 78 22.08 4.78 11.58
CA SER A 78 22.48 3.89 12.67
C SER A 78 23.54 4.54 13.57
N PRO A 79 23.50 4.26 14.88
CA PRO A 79 24.57 4.68 15.78
C PRO A 79 25.91 4.09 15.35
N ALA A 80 27.00 4.84 15.53
CA ALA A 80 28.36 4.33 15.30
C ALA A 80 28.62 3.08 16.16
N LYS A 81 29.35 2.09 15.64
CA LYS A 81 29.63 0.81 16.33
C LYS A 81 30.13 1.06 17.77
N GLY A 82 29.31 0.68 18.76
CA GLY A 82 29.61 0.84 20.20
C GLY A 82 28.90 2.02 20.88
N GLY A 83 28.10 2.82 20.17
CA GLY A 83 27.26 3.87 20.73
C GLY A 83 26.01 3.32 21.42
N ILE A 84 25.62 3.95 22.53
CA ILE A 84 24.45 3.59 23.35
C ILE A 84 23.13 4.15 22.75
N ASN A 85 23.23 5.01 21.73
CA ASN A 85 22.09 5.77 21.22
C ASN A 85 21.21 4.95 20.27
N LYS A 86 19.90 5.24 20.30
CA LYS A 86 18.93 4.73 19.32
C LYS A 86 19.21 5.31 17.91
N PRO A 87 18.80 4.62 16.84
CA PRO A 87 18.91 5.18 15.48
C PRO A 87 18.15 6.50 15.35
N ILE A 88 18.67 7.41 14.53
CA ILE A 88 17.95 8.64 14.15
C ILE A 88 17.09 8.31 12.94
N ILE A 89 15.78 8.60 13.03
CA ILE A 89 14.84 8.42 11.93
C ILE A 89 14.87 9.68 11.07
N LEU A 90 14.92 9.49 9.75
CA LEU A 90 14.86 10.56 8.76
C LEU A 90 13.46 10.58 8.15
N LEU A 91 12.83 11.75 8.20
CA LEU A 91 11.46 11.97 7.72
C LEU A 91 11.47 12.89 6.50
N GLU A 92 10.92 12.42 5.38
CA GLU A 92 10.70 13.21 4.17
C GLU A 92 9.25 13.67 4.05
N LYS A 93 9.00 14.58 3.09
CA LYS A 93 7.66 15.14 2.82
C LYS A 93 7.00 15.74 4.06
N GLY A 94 7.79 16.19 5.05
CA GLY A 94 7.33 16.93 6.22
C GLY A 94 7.08 18.42 5.91
N PRO A 95 6.57 19.19 6.90
CA PRO A 95 6.28 20.61 6.76
C PRO A 95 7.55 21.48 6.84
N ILE A 96 8.48 21.28 5.91
CA ILE A 96 9.73 22.04 5.76
C ILE A 96 9.55 22.98 4.56
N ALA A 97 9.93 24.26 4.69
CA ALA A 97 9.88 25.22 3.59
C ALA A 97 10.82 24.82 2.44
N ASP A 98 10.52 25.23 1.21
CA ASP A 98 11.26 24.78 0.01
C ASP A 98 12.75 25.14 0.02
N HIS A 99 13.11 26.25 0.67
CA HIS A 99 14.51 26.63 0.85
C HIS A 99 15.23 25.75 1.90
N GLY A 100 14.49 25.03 2.73
CA GLY A 100 14.98 24.02 3.68
C GLY A 100 15.67 24.56 4.93
N GLU A 101 15.42 25.83 5.27
CA GLU A 101 16.02 26.48 6.45
C GLU A 101 15.02 26.67 7.58
N THR A 102 13.72 26.67 7.28
CA THR A 102 12.64 26.87 8.26
C THR A 102 11.55 25.82 8.11
N LEU A 103 10.81 25.62 9.19
CA LEU A 103 9.58 24.86 9.18
C LEU A 103 8.43 25.75 8.69
N MET A 104 7.37 25.12 8.17
CA MET A 104 6.11 25.82 7.91
C MET A 104 5.53 26.40 9.23
N PRO A 105 4.61 27.37 9.19
CA PRO A 105 4.02 27.91 10.41
C PRO A 105 3.23 26.86 11.20
N THR A 106 3.18 27.03 12.53
CA THR A 106 2.28 26.23 13.37
C THR A 106 0.83 26.61 13.11
N LEU A 107 -0.09 25.66 13.31
CA LEU A 107 -1.53 25.92 13.25
C LEU A 107 -1.92 27.06 14.21
N ALA A 108 -1.38 27.04 15.43
CA ALA A 108 -1.65 28.07 16.44
C ALA A 108 -1.19 29.47 16.00
N ALA A 109 -0.11 29.57 15.22
CA ALA A 109 0.39 30.85 14.72
C ALA A 109 -0.53 31.46 13.65
N LEU A 110 -1.06 30.64 12.72
CA LEU A 110 -1.96 31.13 11.66
C LEU A 110 -3.44 31.14 12.06
N TRP A 111 -3.79 30.52 13.19
CA TRP A 111 -5.18 30.40 13.63
C TRP A 111 -5.93 31.74 13.66
N PRO A 112 -5.45 32.82 14.30
CA PRO A 112 -6.23 34.05 14.45
C PRO A 112 -6.58 34.75 13.13
N ASP A 113 -5.71 34.61 12.13
CA ASP A 113 -5.82 35.31 10.84
C ASP A 113 -6.57 34.49 9.78
N ALA A 114 -6.82 33.20 10.04
CA ALA A 114 -7.52 32.32 9.13
C ALA A 114 -9.03 32.62 9.07
N THR A 115 -9.65 32.38 7.90
CA THR A 115 -11.10 32.50 7.74
C THR A 115 -11.85 31.46 8.58
N ALA A 116 -13.14 31.69 8.83
CA ALA A 116 -13.97 30.74 9.58
C ALA A 116 -14.00 29.35 8.92
N MET A 117 -14.07 29.32 7.58
CA MET A 117 -14.03 28.08 6.81
C MET A 117 -12.69 27.36 6.96
N ARG A 118 -11.57 28.10 6.91
CA ARG A 118 -10.21 27.54 7.09
C ARG A 118 -9.99 26.98 8.48
N GLN A 119 -10.42 27.71 9.51
CA GLN A 119 -10.37 27.25 10.90
C GLN A 119 -11.14 25.93 11.08
N LEU A 120 -12.38 25.85 10.57
CA LEU A 120 -13.18 24.63 10.62
C LEU A 120 -12.55 23.49 9.81
N ASN A 121 -11.99 23.77 8.63
CA ASN A 121 -11.33 22.77 7.78
C ASN A 121 -10.13 22.12 8.50
N TRP A 122 -9.32 22.91 9.21
CA TRP A 122 -8.23 22.36 10.02
C TRP A 122 -8.72 21.47 11.16
N LEU A 123 -9.74 21.91 11.91
CA LEU A 123 -10.34 21.08 12.96
C LEU A 123 -10.94 19.79 12.41
N TRP A 124 -11.59 19.87 11.25
CA TRP A 124 -12.18 18.74 10.56
C TRP A 124 -11.13 17.71 10.14
N GLN A 125 -10.00 18.16 9.57
CA GLN A 125 -8.88 17.27 9.24
C GLN A 125 -8.33 16.55 10.47
N ILE A 126 -8.14 17.26 11.60
CA ILE A 126 -7.70 16.66 12.86
C ILE A 126 -8.72 15.61 13.35
N ALA A 127 -10.02 15.89 13.24
CA ALA A 127 -11.08 14.96 13.62
C ALA A 127 -11.10 13.70 12.75
N GLN A 128 -10.85 13.83 11.44
CA GLN A 128 -10.79 12.71 10.49
C GLN A 128 -9.64 11.74 10.81
N ILE A 129 -8.47 12.26 11.17
CA ILE A 129 -7.30 11.43 11.50
C ILE A 129 -7.25 10.97 12.97
N TRP A 130 -8.14 11.48 13.84
CA TRP A 130 -8.13 11.16 15.26
C TRP A 130 -8.21 9.65 15.54
N GLN A 131 -9.20 8.96 14.96
CA GLN A 131 -9.41 7.53 15.23
C GLN A 131 -8.29 6.64 14.65
N PRO A 132 -7.81 6.84 13.41
CA PRO A 132 -6.63 6.16 12.91
C PRO A 132 -5.39 6.33 13.82
N PHE A 133 -5.18 7.53 14.35
CA PHE A 133 -4.07 7.82 15.25
C PHE A 133 -4.22 7.12 16.60
N CYS A 134 -5.43 7.08 17.17
CA CYS A 134 -5.70 6.33 18.40
C CYS A 134 -5.40 4.84 18.21
N ARG A 135 -5.77 4.23 17.07
CA ARG A 135 -5.48 2.83 16.76
C ARG A 135 -3.97 2.53 16.70
N GLN A 136 -3.18 3.51 16.30
CA GLN A 136 -1.71 3.40 16.26
C GLN A 136 -1.02 3.94 17.51
N ASN A 137 -1.76 4.34 18.55
CA ASN A 137 -1.24 4.91 19.80
C ASN A 137 -0.31 6.11 19.58
N VAL A 138 -0.71 7.04 18.70
CA VAL A 138 0.04 8.29 18.41
C VAL A 138 -0.86 9.53 18.42
N ALA A 139 -2.08 9.44 18.95
CA ALA A 139 -3.06 10.53 18.90
C ALA A 139 -2.67 11.75 19.75
N SER A 140 -1.79 11.58 20.75
CA SER A 140 -1.18 12.68 21.51
C SER A 140 -0.36 13.63 20.63
N SER A 141 0.12 13.19 19.46
CA SER A 141 0.73 14.06 18.45
C SER A 141 -0.17 15.23 18.06
N LEU A 142 -1.50 15.00 18.03
CA LEU A 142 -2.52 15.99 17.68
C LEU A 142 -2.87 16.94 18.84
N LEU A 143 -2.26 16.74 20.02
CA LEU A 143 -2.43 17.58 21.21
C LEU A 143 -1.21 18.47 21.48
N ASN A 144 -0.21 18.44 20.58
CA ASN A 144 1.01 19.22 20.70
C ASN A 144 1.05 20.33 19.64
N SER A 145 0.94 21.58 20.08
CA SER A 145 0.94 22.75 19.19
C SER A 145 2.26 22.97 18.44
N HIS A 146 3.37 22.38 18.90
CA HIS A 146 4.67 22.44 18.21
C HIS A 146 4.80 21.42 17.08
N LEU A 147 3.98 20.36 17.09
CA LEU A 147 3.96 19.35 16.03
C LEU A 147 2.93 19.67 14.96
N LEU A 148 1.85 20.38 15.32
CA LEU A 148 0.77 20.78 14.42
C LEU A 148 1.17 21.99 13.58
N MET A 149 1.56 21.70 12.34
CA MET A 149 1.93 22.67 11.31
C MET A 149 0.81 22.80 10.28
N VAL A 150 0.87 23.85 9.48
CA VAL A 150 -0.07 24.06 8.38
C VAL A 150 0.66 24.46 7.11
N GLN A 151 0.21 23.91 5.98
CA GLN A 151 0.64 24.29 4.64
C GLN A 151 -0.62 24.61 3.83
N GLY A 152 -0.91 25.90 3.68
CA GLY A 152 -2.19 26.35 3.12
C GLY A 152 -3.36 25.78 3.93
N ARG A 153 -4.22 24.99 3.28
CA ARG A 153 -5.34 24.32 3.94
C ARG A 153 -4.97 23.06 4.70
N LEU A 154 -3.82 22.44 4.43
CA LEU A 154 -3.49 21.14 5.02
C LEU A 154 -2.95 21.29 6.43
N VAL A 155 -3.48 20.49 7.36
CA VAL A 155 -2.84 20.21 8.64
C VAL A 155 -1.74 19.17 8.40
N ARG A 156 -0.53 19.47 8.85
CA ARG A 156 0.67 18.67 8.64
C ARG A 156 1.35 18.45 9.99
N LEU A 157 1.74 17.22 10.28
CA LEU A 157 2.56 16.92 11.46
C LEU A 157 4.03 16.99 11.13
N LEU A 158 4.82 17.47 12.09
CA LEU A 158 6.27 17.45 12.00
C LEU A 158 6.84 16.05 12.24
N GLN A 159 6.24 15.30 13.16
CA GLN A 159 6.55 13.92 13.52
C GLN A 159 5.37 13.31 14.29
N LEU A 160 5.41 11.99 14.48
CA LEU A 160 4.52 11.24 15.37
C LEU A 160 5.20 11.01 16.72
N ASP A 161 4.49 11.35 17.79
CA ASP A 161 4.86 11.05 19.17
C ASP A 161 3.97 9.90 19.69
N PRO A 162 4.56 8.90 20.37
CA PRO A 162 3.81 7.79 20.94
C PRO A 162 3.01 8.22 22.16
N ASP A 163 1.81 7.64 22.30
CA ASP A 163 0.91 7.88 23.42
C ASP A 163 1.48 7.25 24.70
N ILE A 164 1.80 8.09 25.68
CA ILE A 164 2.12 7.63 27.06
C ILE A 164 0.85 7.09 27.73
N HIS A 165 -0.29 7.72 27.43
CA HIS A 165 -1.62 7.35 27.87
C HIS A 165 -2.59 7.50 26.70
N ASN A 166 -3.65 6.68 26.67
CA ASN A 166 -4.67 6.75 25.63
C ASN A 166 -5.23 8.18 25.51
N ALA A 167 -5.04 8.79 24.35
CA ALA A 167 -5.60 10.10 24.06
C ALA A 167 -7.13 10.04 24.02
N THR A 168 -7.79 11.08 24.52
CA THR A 168 -9.26 11.14 24.64
C THR A 168 -9.80 12.40 23.98
N LEU A 169 -11.04 12.36 23.49
CA LEU A 169 -11.73 13.54 22.96
C LEU A 169 -11.84 14.65 24.01
N LYS A 170 -11.89 14.30 25.30
CA LYS A 170 -11.81 15.28 26.39
C LYS A 170 -10.49 16.07 26.38
N GLN A 171 -9.36 15.40 26.17
CA GLN A 171 -8.06 16.08 26.04
C GLN A 171 -8.01 16.95 24.78
N LEU A 172 -8.52 16.44 23.65
CA LEU A 172 -8.65 17.23 22.42
C LEU A 172 -9.52 18.47 22.62
N GLY A 173 -10.65 18.33 23.33
CA GLY A 173 -11.55 19.44 23.66
C GLY A 173 -10.88 20.48 24.54
N ASN A 174 -10.12 20.06 25.56
CA ASN A 174 -9.31 20.97 26.39
C ASN A 174 -8.23 21.69 25.57
N PHE A 175 -7.60 21.00 24.62
CA PHE A 175 -6.60 21.58 23.74
C PHE A 175 -7.22 22.64 22.82
N TRP A 176 -8.32 22.32 22.13
CA TRP A 176 -9.04 23.25 21.26
C TRP A 176 -9.71 24.42 22.00
N GLN A 177 -10.04 24.25 23.29
CA GLN A 177 -10.62 25.33 24.09
C GLN A 177 -9.69 26.56 24.16
N GLN A 178 -8.37 26.36 24.02
CA GLN A 178 -7.37 27.43 23.99
C GLN A 178 -7.51 28.35 22.77
N TRP A 179 -8.11 27.86 21.68
CA TRP A 179 -8.28 28.60 20.43
C TRP A 179 -9.60 29.36 20.34
N VAL A 180 -10.55 29.12 21.26
CA VAL A 180 -11.85 29.80 21.31
C VAL A 180 -11.71 31.34 21.36
N PRO A 181 -10.84 31.95 22.19
CA PRO A 181 -10.77 33.41 22.29
C PRO A 181 -10.37 34.12 20.98
N THR A 182 -9.59 33.45 20.14
CA THR A 182 -9.08 33.98 18.86
C THR A 182 -9.74 33.35 17.63
N ALA A 183 -10.77 32.50 17.83
CA ALA A 183 -11.57 31.98 16.74
C ALA A 183 -12.37 33.09 16.04
N GLN A 184 -12.63 32.93 14.75
CA GLN A 184 -13.43 33.89 13.98
C GLN A 184 -14.81 34.08 14.62
N PRO A 185 -15.35 35.31 14.66
CA PRO A 185 -16.62 35.60 15.33
C PRO A 185 -17.77 34.68 14.89
N GLN A 186 -17.79 34.33 13.61
CA GLN A 186 -18.77 33.43 13.01
C GLN A 186 -18.83 32.04 13.66
N ILE A 187 -17.70 31.49 14.12
CA ILE A 187 -17.60 30.12 14.65
C ILE A 187 -17.25 30.06 16.14
N GLN A 188 -16.94 31.19 16.77
CA GLN A 188 -16.46 31.23 18.15
C GLN A 188 -17.43 30.58 19.14
N LYS A 189 -18.74 30.85 19.02
CA LYS A 189 -19.76 30.23 19.87
C LYS A 189 -19.91 28.74 19.60
N PHE A 190 -19.95 28.34 18.32
CA PHE A 190 -19.93 26.93 17.93
C PHE A 190 -18.74 26.19 18.57
N LEU A 191 -17.52 26.71 18.42
CA LEU A 191 -16.32 26.07 18.96
C LEU A 191 -16.35 25.99 20.49
N ARG A 192 -16.88 27.01 21.17
CA ARG A 192 -17.07 26.99 22.63
C ARG A 192 -18.04 25.89 23.07
N GLN A 193 -19.14 25.71 22.34
CA GLN A 193 -20.11 24.66 22.63
C GLN A 193 -19.53 23.27 22.33
N LEU A 194 -18.81 23.13 21.21
CA LEU A 194 -18.23 21.86 20.76
C LEU A 194 -17.20 21.36 21.77
N THR A 195 -16.25 22.23 22.15
CA THR A 195 -15.24 21.91 23.16
C THR A 195 -15.87 21.60 24.52
N HIS A 196 -16.95 22.28 24.90
CA HIS A 196 -17.69 21.94 26.12
C HIS A 196 -18.27 20.52 26.08
N GLN A 197 -18.95 20.13 24.99
CA GLN A 197 -19.51 18.78 24.80
C GLN A 197 -18.43 17.69 24.81
N MET A 198 -17.27 17.96 24.22
CA MET A 198 -16.12 17.06 24.25
C MET A 198 -15.56 16.91 25.68
N ILE A 199 -15.47 18.01 26.43
CA ILE A 199 -14.93 18.02 27.80
C ILE A 199 -15.89 17.37 28.80
N SER A 200 -17.20 17.59 28.64
CA SER A 200 -18.26 17.02 29.49
C SER A 200 -18.53 15.54 29.21
N GLY A 201 -18.13 15.04 28.03
CA GLY A 201 -18.36 13.66 27.61
C GLY A 201 -19.73 13.43 26.96
N GLU A 202 -20.41 14.50 26.56
CA GLU A 202 -21.61 14.46 25.72
C GLU A 202 -21.27 13.98 24.30
N LEU A 203 -20.13 14.44 23.77
CA LEU A 203 -19.58 13.98 22.50
C LEU A 203 -18.60 12.83 22.76
N ARG A 204 -18.97 11.62 22.31
CA ARG A 204 -18.27 10.37 22.68
C ARG A 204 -17.43 9.76 21.57
N THR A 205 -17.74 10.04 20.30
CA THR A 205 -17.05 9.42 19.16
C THR A 205 -16.49 10.47 18.18
N SER A 206 -15.43 10.12 17.45
CA SER A 206 -14.90 10.97 16.38
C SER A 206 -15.95 11.21 15.29
N THR A 207 -16.81 10.24 14.98
CA THR A 207 -17.91 10.38 14.02
C THR A 207 -18.87 11.50 14.42
N GLN A 208 -19.24 11.61 15.71
CA GLN A 208 -20.07 12.71 16.20
C GLN A 208 -19.36 14.07 16.07
N LEU A 209 -18.04 14.10 16.30
CA LEU A 209 -17.21 15.30 16.12
C LEU A 209 -17.21 15.75 14.66
N ILE A 210 -16.96 14.80 13.74
CA ILE A 210 -16.96 15.05 12.29
C ILE A 210 -18.33 15.54 11.83
N GLN A 211 -19.43 14.92 12.30
CA GLN A 211 -20.80 15.35 11.99
C GLN A 211 -21.09 16.81 12.38
N GLN A 212 -20.67 17.23 13.57
CA GLN A 212 -20.88 18.62 14.00
C GLN A 212 -20.01 19.61 13.21
N LEU A 213 -18.78 19.21 12.87
CA LEU A 213 -17.88 20.00 12.02
C LEU A 213 -18.40 20.10 10.58
N ASP A 214 -18.94 19.03 10.01
CA ASP A 214 -19.57 18.99 8.69
C ASP A 214 -20.75 19.97 8.61
N GLN A 215 -21.58 20.02 9.66
CA GLN A 215 -22.67 20.99 9.73
C GLN A 215 -22.16 22.44 9.77
N ALA A 216 -21.11 22.71 10.56
CA ALA A 216 -20.50 24.03 10.63
C ALA A 216 -19.87 24.45 9.30
N LEU A 217 -19.15 23.54 8.63
CA LEU A 217 -18.57 23.73 7.31
C LEU A 217 -19.66 24.00 6.25
N SER A 218 -20.77 23.26 6.30
CA SER A 218 -21.91 23.46 5.41
C SER A 218 -22.55 24.84 5.59
N ILE A 219 -22.71 25.31 6.83
CA ILE A 219 -23.25 26.64 7.13
C ILE A 219 -22.28 27.73 6.65
N CYS A 220 -21.00 27.66 7.02
CA CYS A 220 -20.00 28.64 6.60
C CYS A 220 -19.83 28.64 5.07
N GLY A 221 -19.86 27.46 4.45
CA GLY A 221 -19.73 27.26 3.03
C GLY A 221 -20.84 27.93 2.21
N ARG A 222 -22.02 28.22 2.78
CA ARG A 222 -23.10 28.98 2.10
C ARG A 222 -22.69 30.41 1.80
N GLY A 223 -21.75 30.96 2.57
CA GLY A 223 -21.20 32.30 2.38
C GLY A 223 -20.26 32.44 1.20
N TYR A 224 -20.00 31.35 0.46
CA TYR A 224 -19.12 31.35 -0.69
C TYR A 224 -19.83 30.78 -1.91
N HIS A 225 -19.43 31.27 -3.06
CA HIS A 225 -19.71 30.72 -4.38
C HIS A 225 -18.47 29.97 -4.88
N ARG A 226 -18.66 28.82 -5.52
CA ARG A 226 -17.57 28.07 -6.16
C ARG A 226 -17.83 28.11 -7.65
N GLN A 227 -16.95 28.79 -8.39
CA GLN A 227 -16.92 28.71 -9.84
C GLN A 227 -16.04 27.52 -10.19
N ILE A 228 -16.55 26.62 -11.03
CA ILE A 228 -15.84 25.39 -11.40
C ILE A 228 -15.77 25.32 -12.91
N GLU A 229 -14.55 25.17 -13.41
CA GLU A 229 -14.26 24.93 -14.82
C GLU A 229 -13.57 23.57 -14.96
N ILE A 230 -13.96 22.78 -15.96
CA ILE A 230 -13.39 21.47 -16.24
C ILE A 230 -12.81 21.45 -17.65
N ALA A 231 -11.55 21.03 -17.79
CA ALA A 231 -10.94 20.69 -19.07
C ALA A 231 -10.31 19.30 -18.98
N ALA A 232 -10.68 18.39 -19.88
CA ALA A 232 -10.08 17.07 -19.94
C ALA A 232 -9.65 16.75 -21.37
N GLY A 233 -8.73 15.81 -21.50
CA GLY A 233 -8.16 15.42 -22.77
C GLY A 233 -7.40 14.11 -22.66
N THR A 234 -7.24 13.45 -23.80
CA THR A 234 -6.60 12.14 -23.90
C THR A 234 -5.85 12.03 -25.22
N ASP A 235 -4.72 11.32 -25.21
CA ASP A 235 -3.92 11.03 -26.39
C ASP A 235 -3.34 9.62 -26.28
N ALA A 236 -3.25 8.92 -27.42
CA ALA A 236 -2.70 7.56 -27.45
C ALA A 236 -1.20 7.52 -27.09
N GLY A 237 -0.51 8.66 -27.15
CA GLY A 237 0.92 8.74 -27.01
C GLY A 237 1.66 8.28 -28.26
N PRO A 238 2.98 8.50 -28.31
CA PRO A 238 3.78 8.21 -29.51
C PRO A 238 4.09 6.72 -29.71
N THR A 239 3.88 5.87 -28.71
CA THR A 239 4.35 4.47 -28.69
C THR A 239 3.23 3.43 -28.75
N ARG A 240 2.03 3.73 -28.26
CA ARG A 240 0.88 2.82 -28.31
C ARG A 240 0.16 2.93 -29.65
N SER A 241 -0.44 1.83 -30.12
CA SER A 241 -1.20 1.80 -31.37
C SER A 241 -2.66 2.24 -31.22
N HIS A 242 -3.19 2.18 -30.00
CA HIS A 242 -4.55 2.54 -29.63
C HIS A 242 -4.54 3.23 -28.28
N ASN A 243 -5.64 3.92 -27.96
CA ASN A 243 -5.86 4.56 -26.67
C ASN A 243 -6.84 3.72 -25.85
N GLU A 244 -6.36 3.14 -24.75
CA GLU A 244 -7.16 2.34 -23.81
C GLU A 244 -7.71 3.20 -22.66
N ASP A 245 -7.20 4.41 -22.51
CA ASP A 245 -7.72 5.36 -21.54
C ASP A 245 -9.04 6.02 -21.99
N ALA A 246 -9.79 6.53 -21.01
CA ALA A 246 -10.95 7.36 -21.25
C ALA A 246 -11.08 8.46 -20.18
N CYS A 247 -11.69 9.58 -20.54
CA CYS A 247 -12.03 10.65 -19.60
C CYS A 247 -13.45 11.19 -19.79
N TYR A 248 -13.97 11.79 -18.72
CA TYR A 248 -15.20 12.56 -18.72
C TYR A 248 -14.98 13.90 -18.00
N PRO A 249 -15.55 15.01 -18.49
CA PRO A 249 -16.19 15.15 -19.80
C PRO A 249 -15.15 15.06 -20.94
N ASN A 250 -15.51 14.53 -22.10
CA ASN A 250 -14.61 14.51 -23.26
C ASN A 250 -14.96 15.69 -24.19
N GLY A 251 -14.01 16.61 -24.43
CA GLY A 251 -14.23 17.74 -25.32
C GLY A 251 -13.03 18.71 -25.41
N ASP A 252 -12.94 19.41 -26.54
CA ASP A 252 -11.83 20.33 -26.82
C ASP A 252 -11.90 21.62 -26.00
N GLN A 253 -13.10 22.04 -25.62
CA GLN A 253 -13.37 23.29 -24.91
C GLN A 253 -13.59 23.04 -23.41
N PRO A 254 -13.27 24.02 -22.55
CA PRO A 254 -13.55 23.88 -21.14
C PRO A 254 -15.06 23.98 -20.88
N ILE A 255 -15.51 23.33 -19.81
CA ILE A 255 -16.90 23.35 -19.36
C ILE A 255 -16.96 24.14 -18.07
N GLU A 256 -17.64 25.30 -18.11
CA GLU A 256 -18.09 25.99 -16.91
C GLU A 256 -19.30 25.24 -16.33
N VAL A 257 -19.17 24.75 -15.10
CA VAL A 257 -20.24 24.00 -14.44
C VAL A 257 -21.19 24.98 -13.74
N PRO A 258 -22.51 24.92 -14.01
CA PRO A 258 -23.48 25.74 -13.31
C PRO A 258 -23.43 25.52 -11.80
N PRO A 259 -23.53 26.57 -10.97
CA PRO A 259 -23.45 26.46 -9.50
C PRO A 259 -24.52 25.56 -8.85
N SER A 260 -25.61 25.29 -9.56
CA SER A 260 -26.69 24.40 -9.13
C SER A 260 -26.42 22.93 -9.44
N GLU A 261 -25.40 22.62 -10.23
CA GLU A 261 -25.09 21.28 -10.73
C GLU A 261 -23.80 20.75 -10.09
N PRO A 262 -23.70 19.43 -9.88
CA PRO A 262 -22.46 18.81 -9.48
C PRO A 262 -21.45 18.83 -10.64
N ALA A 263 -20.20 19.17 -10.33
CA ALA A 263 -19.08 19.07 -11.26
C ALA A 263 -18.48 17.66 -11.17
N LEU A 264 -18.54 16.91 -12.27
CA LEU A 264 -18.05 15.53 -12.36
C LEU A 264 -16.92 15.45 -13.39
N ALA A 265 -15.77 14.94 -12.95
CA ALA A 265 -14.68 14.53 -13.83
C ALA A 265 -14.23 13.11 -13.50
N ILE A 266 -13.90 12.33 -14.53
CA ILE A 266 -13.47 10.94 -14.41
C ILE A 266 -12.29 10.71 -15.35
N VAL A 267 -11.27 9.99 -14.90
CA VAL A 267 -10.22 9.42 -15.73
C VAL A 267 -10.12 7.93 -15.41
N CYS A 268 -10.05 7.12 -16.46
CA CYS A 268 -9.96 5.67 -16.40
C CYS A 268 -8.83 5.23 -17.32
N ASP A 269 -7.87 4.47 -16.80
CA ASP A 269 -6.78 3.86 -17.55
C ASP A 269 -7.12 2.38 -17.78
N GLY A 270 -7.34 2.03 -19.05
CA GLY A 270 -7.81 0.71 -19.46
C GLY A 270 -6.68 -0.31 -19.45
N ILE A 271 -6.86 -1.38 -18.67
CA ILE A 271 -5.92 -2.50 -18.61
C ILE A 271 -6.50 -3.74 -19.29
N GLY A 272 -5.80 -4.24 -20.31
CA GLY A 272 -6.21 -5.45 -21.04
C GLY A 272 -5.13 -5.87 -22.03
N GLY A 273 -5.20 -7.12 -22.51
CA GLY A 273 -4.50 -7.48 -23.75
C GLY A 273 -5.04 -6.66 -24.94
N GLN A 274 -4.57 -6.94 -26.16
CA GLN A 274 -4.74 -6.10 -27.36
C GLN A 274 -6.16 -5.59 -27.74
N ASP A 275 -7.26 -5.95 -27.06
CA ASP A 275 -8.64 -5.60 -27.46
C ASP A 275 -9.64 -5.50 -26.27
N GLY A 276 -9.32 -4.80 -25.17
CA GLY A 276 -10.29 -4.71 -24.06
C GLY A 276 -10.15 -3.57 -23.05
N GLY A 277 -8.99 -2.93 -22.93
CA GLY A 277 -8.81 -1.82 -21.98
C GLY A 277 -9.76 -0.65 -22.29
N GLU A 278 -9.87 -0.28 -23.56
CA GLU A 278 -10.73 0.80 -24.07
C GLU A 278 -12.22 0.52 -23.81
N VAL A 279 -12.62 -0.76 -23.85
CA VAL A 279 -14.00 -1.17 -23.57
C VAL A 279 -14.28 -1.03 -22.08
N ALA A 280 -13.36 -1.48 -21.21
CA ALA A 280 -13.54 -1.40 -19.77
C ALA A 280 -13.56 0.05 -19.26
N SER A 281 -12.64 0.90 -19.72
CA SER A 281 -12.56 2.32 -19.34
C SER A 281 -13.81 3.09 -19.77
N SER A 282 -14.30 2.85 -20.99
CA SER A 282 -15.56 3.44 -21.49
C SER A 282 -16.78 2.98 -20.68
N ILE A 283 -16.91 1.67 -20.40
CA ILE A 283 -18.02 1.14 -19.60
C ILE A 283 -18.02 1.76 -18.19
N ALA A 284 -16.84 1.88 -17.56
CA ALA A 284 -16.73 2.47 -16.24
C ALA A 284 -17.28 3.90 -16.21
N ILE A 285 -16.86 4.76 -17.16
CA ILE A 285 -17.33 6.14 -17.26
C ILE A 285 -18.86 6.20 -17.45
N ASP A 286 -19.40 5.41 -18.38
CA ASP A 286 -20.82 5.43 -18.70
C ASP A 286 -21.69 5.03 -17.50
N VAL A 287 -21.28 3.98 -16.78
CA VAL A 287 -22.01 3.51 -15.59
C VAL A 287 -21.89 4.52 -14.45
N LEU A 288 -20.68 5.01 -14.16
CA LEU A 288 -20.46 5.96 -13.07
C LEU A 288 -21.23 7.26 -13.29
N ARG A 289 -21.26 7.80 -14.52
CA ARG A 289 -22.07 8.99 -14.84
C ARG A 289 -23.54 8.76 -14.54
N GLN A 290 -24.10 7.65 -15.02
CA GLN A 290 -25.51 7.31 -14.78
C GLN A 290 -25.84 7.12 -13.29
N GLU A 291 -24.92 6.52 -12.53
CA GLU A 291 -25.13 6.34 -11.09
C GLU A 291 -25.06 7.67 -10.33
N VAL A 292 -24.15 8.58 -10.70
CA VAL A 292 -24.06 9.93 -10.12
C VAL A 292 -25.31 10.76 -10.44
N GLU A 293 -25.83 10.70 -11.67
CA GLU A 293 -27.07 11.39 -12.08
C GLU A 293 -28.30 10.96 -11.26
N LYS A 294 -28.32 9.71 -10.77
CA LYS A 294 -29.40 9.18 -9.92
C LYS A 294 -29.29 9.63 -8.46
N MET A 295 -28.17 10.22 -8.05
CA MET A 295 -27.97 10.62 -6.65
C MET A 295 -28.77 11.89 -6.31
N PRO A 296 -29.40 11.96 -5.12
CA PRO A 296 -30.19 13.13 -4.71
C PRO A 296 -29.29 14.29 -4.28
N LEU A 297 -28.60 14.92 -5.23
CA LEU A 297 -27.63 16.01 -5.02
C LEU A 297 -28.31 17.39 -4.91
N HIS A 298 -29.42 17.48 -4.19
CA HIS A 298 -30.13 18.74 -3.98
C HIS A 298 -29.68 19.43 -2.69
N GLN A 299 -29.42 20.75 -2.77
CA GLN A 299 -28.92 21.56 -1.65
C GLN A 299 -29.74 21.43 -0.35
N ALA A 300 -31.06 21.24 -0.44
CA ALA A 300 -31.93 21.13 0.72
C ALA A 300 -31.78 19.81 1.51
N ASN A 301 -31.32 18.74 0.84
CA ASN A 301 -31.16 17.40 1.41
C ASN A 301 -29.69 16.95 1.45
N TRP A 302 -28.76 17.91 1.38
CA TRP A 302 -27.33 17.62 1.36
C TRP A 302 -26.86 17.10 2.72
N ASP A 303 -26.63 15.80 2.78
CA ASP A 303 -25.88 15.14 3.86
C ASP A 303 -24.55 14.63 3.29
N PRO A 304 -23.43 15.31 3.61
CA PRO A 304 -22.11 14.94 3.11
C PRO A 304 -21.72 13.49 3.40
N LEU A 305 -22.16 12.94 4.54
CA LEU A 305 -21.81 11.59 4.97
C LEU A 305 -22.59 10.54 4.18
N SER A 306 -23.75 10.89 3.62
CA SER A 306 -24.57 9.97 2.83
C SER A 306 -24.00 9.69 1.43
N LEU A 307 -23.06 10.51 0.94
CA LEU A 307 -22.60 10.42 -0.44
C LEU A 307 -21.46 9.41 -0.61
N THR A 308 -20.53 9.32 0.34
CA THR A 308 -19.44 8.33 0.33
C THR A 308 -19.90 6.90 0.08
N PRO A 309 -20.87 6.33 0.83
CA PRO A 309 -21.34 4.97 0.58
C PRO A 309 -22.06 4.83 -0.77
N LYS A 310 -22.73 5.87 -1.27
CA LYS A 310 -23.36 5.86 -2.61
C LYS A 310 -22.32 5.81 -3.72
N LEU A 311 -21.23 6.57 -3.59
CA LEU A 311 -20.10 6.55 -4.53
C LEU A 311 -19.42 5.17 -4.53
N LYS A 312 -19.12 4.60 -3.35
CA LYS A 312 -18.60 3.23 -3.24
C LYS A 312 -19.53 2.22 -3.93
N ARG A 313 -20.84 2.34 -3.73
CA ARG A 313 -21.82 1.47 -4.39
C ARG A 313 -21.83 1.63 -5.91
N ALA A 314 -21.76 2.85 -6.43
CA ALA A 314 -21.68 3.13 -7.86
C ALA A 314 -20.46 2.46 -8.50
N ILE A 315 -19.32 2.47 -7.82
CA ILE A 315 -18.08 1.81 -8.27
C ILE A 315 -18.25 0.29 -8.30
N CYS A 316 -18.87 -0.29 -7.27
CA CYS A 316 -19.18 -1.72 -7.27
C CYS A 316 -20.10 -2.10 -8.45
N ILE A 317 -21.08 -1.26 -8.77
CA ILE A 317 -21.96 -1.48 -9.93
C ILE A 317 -21.15 -1.41 -11.24
N ALA A 318 -20.28 -0.42 -11.41
CA ALA A 318 -19.39 -0.33 -12.58
C ALA A 318 -18.50 -1.57 -12.71
N ASN A 319 -17.91 -2.03 -11.60
CA ASN A 319 -17.14 -3.27 -11.57
C ASN A 319 -17.97 -4.49 -12.01
N ASP A 320 -19.18 -4.62 -11.47
CA ASP A 320 -20.07 -5.77 -11.75
C ASP A 320 -20.46 -5.81 -13.23
N VAL A 321 -20.70 -4.65 -13.86
CA VAL A 321 -21.01 -4.55 -15.30
C VAL A 321 -19.80 -4.98 -16.16
N ILE A 322 -18.59 -4.53 -15.83
CA ILE A 322 -17.37 -4.93 -16.55
C ILE A 322 -17.08 -6.43 -16.33
N CYS A 323 -17.24 -6.94 -15.10
CA CYS A 323 -17.10 -8.35 -14.78
C CYS A 323 -18.10 -9.21 -15.57
N GLN A 324 -19.37 -8.79 -15.63
CA GLN A 324 -20.39 -9.48 -16.39
C GLN A 324 -20.02 -9.54 -17.88
N ARG A 325 -19.56 -8.42 -18.45
CA ARG A 325 -19.12 -8.38 -19.85
C ARG A 325 -17.93 -9.30 -20.12
N ASN A 326 -16.97 -9.36 -19.19
CA ASN A 326 -15.87 -10.32 -19.25
C ASN A 326 -16.36 -11.77 -19.25
N ASP A 327 -17.32 -12.09 -18.38
CA ASP A 327 -17.84 -13.45 -18.23
C ASP A 327 -18.68 -13.88 -19.45
N ASP A 328 -19.52 -12.98 -19.97
CA ASP A 328 -20.33 -13.20 -21.18
C ASP A 328 -19.45 -13.47 -22.42
N GLU A 329 -18.29 -12.81 -22.50
CA GLU A 329 -17.31 -12.98 -23.57
C GLU A 329 -16.28 -14.08 -23.28
N ASN A 330 -16.40 -14.79 -22.16
CA ASN A 330 -15.46 -15.82 -21.70
C ASN A 330 -14.01 -15.36 -21.56
N ARG A 331 -13.77 -14.08 -21.28
CA ARG A 331 -12.42 -13.50 -21.07
C ARG A 331 -11.85 -13.93 -19.72
N GLN A 332 -10.64 -14.49 -19.73
CA GLN A 332 -10.00 -15.04 -18.52
C GLN A 332 -8.51 -14.66 -18.43
N GLY A 333 -7.99 -14.57 -17.20
CA GLY A 333 -6.58 -14.26 -16.97
C GLY A 333 -6.17 -12.94 -17.62
N ARG A 334 -5.19 -12.98 -18.53
CA ARG A 334 -4.69 -11.79 -19.25
C ARG A 334 -5.64 -11.24 -20.31
N GLU A 335 -6.65 -12.03 -20.70
CA GLU A 335 -7.68 -11.57 -21.63
C GLU A 335 -8.78 -10.81 -20.91
N ARG A 336 -8.86 -10.91 -19.58
CA ARG A 336 -9.86 -10.20 -18.79
C ARG A 336 -9.55 -8.70 -18.84
N MET A 337 -10.51 -7.92 -19.33
CA MET A 337 -10.39 -6.46 -19.37
C MET A 337 -10.69 -5.87 -17.99
N GLY A 338 -10.02 -4.77 -17.69
CA GLY A 338 -10.28 -3.96 -16.52
C GLY A 338 -9.86 -2.53 -16.74
N THR A 339 -10.01 -1.70 -15.72
CA THR A 339 -9.59 -0.31 -15.77
C THR A 339 -9.31 0.22 -14.37
N THR A 340 -8.40 1.18 -14.26
CA THR A 340 -8.30 2.04 -13.08
C THR A 340 -9.49 2.98 -13.03
N LEU A 341 -9.58 3.74 -11.94
CA LEU A 341 -10.52 4.84 -11.76
C LEU A 341 -9.87 5.94 -10.91
N VAL A 342 -9.91 7.17 -11.40
CA VAL A 342 -9.94 8.36 -10.54
C VAL A 342 -11.14 9.23 -10.92
N MET A 343 -11.84 9.76 -9.93
CA MET A 343 -13.03 10.57 -10.14
C MET A 343 -13.10 11.70 -9.11
N ALA A 344 -13.46 12.89 -9.57
CA ALA A 344 -13.76 14.04 -8.74
C ALA A 344 -15.23 14.44 -8.93
N LEU A 345 -15.96 14.50 -7.82
CA LEU A 345 -17.32 15.00 -7.75
C LEU A 345 -17.35 16.19 -6.80
N ALA A 346 -17.32 17.40 -7.35
CA ALA A 346 -17.43 18.63 -6.58
C ALA A 346 -18.88 19.09 -6.49
N HIS A 347 -19.34 19.36 -5.26
CA HIS A 347 -20.71 19.78 -5.02
C HIS A 347 -20.80 20.68 -3.78
N ILE A 348 -21.45 21.84 -3.93
CA ILE A 348 -21.68 22.86 -2.90
C ILE A 348 -20.38 23.45 -2.31
N HIS A 349 -19.81 22.78 -1.31
CA HIS A 349 -18.68 23.26 -0.52
C HIS A 349 -17.61 22.20 -0.32
N GLU A 350 -17.73 21.05 -0.97
CA GLU A 350 -16.76 19.96 -0.86
C GLU A 350 -16.55 19.31 -2.22
N VAL A 351 -15.42 18.61 -2.34
CA VAL A 351 -15.15 17.68 -3.43
C VAL A 351 -14.91 16.28 -2.87
N TYR A 352 -15.45 15.29 -3.57
CA TYR A 352 -15.27 13.87 -3.29
C TYR A 352 -14.30 13.33 -4.33
N LEU A 353 -13.18 12.79 -3.87
CA LEU A 353 -12.13 12.24 -4.69
C LEU A 353 -12.11 10.73 -4.49
N THR A 354 -12.50 10.02 -5.53
CA THR A 354 -12.57 8.57 -5.57
C THR A 354 -11.38 8.04 -6.35
N HIS A 355 -10.74 6.98 -5.88
CA HIS A 355 -9.75 6.25 -6.67
C HIS A 355 -9.77 4.74 -6.46
N LEU A 356 -9.29 4.05 -7.48
CA LEU A 356 -9.00 2.62 -7.50
C LEU A 356 -7.94 2.36 -8.59
N GLY A 357 -6.79 1.81 -8.22
CA GLY A 357 -5.63 1.63 -9.11
C GLY A 357 -4.52 2.66 -8.87
N ASP A 358 -3.69 2.89 -9.88
CA ASP A 358 -2.49 3.75 -9.83
C ASP A 358 -2.64 5.08 -10.59
N SER A 359 -3.77 5.32 -11.26
CA SER A 359 -4.13 6.66 -11.71
C SER A 359 -4.24 7.62 -10.51
N ARG A 360 -3.87 8.89 -10.71
CA ARG A 360 -3.63 9.82 -9.60
C ARG A 360 -4.51 11.04 -9.63
N VAL A 361 -4.81 11.54 -8.43
CA VAL A 361 -5.34 12.90 -8.22
C VAL A 361 -4.31 13.74 -7.51
N TYR A 362 -4.05 14.93 -8.05
CA TYR A 362 -3.23 15.97 -7.45
C TYR A 362 -4.08 17.15 -7.04
N TRP A 363 -3.84 17.66 -5.84
CA TRP A 363 -4.36 18.94 -5.37
C TRP A 363 -3.26 20.00 -5.49
N ILE A 364 -3.54 21.06 -6.25
CA ILE A 364 -2.58 22.12 -6.56
C ILE A 364 -3.19 23.46 -6.15
N SER A 365 -2.45 24.23 -5.38
CA SER A 365 -2.83 25.57 -4.94
C SER A 365 -1.62 26.50 -4.94
N SER A 366 -1.82 27.75 -4.53
CA SER A 366 -0.71 28.68 -4.28
C SER A 366 0.27 28.18 -3.21
N SER A 367 -0.13 27.20 -2.39
CA SER A 367 0.68 26.65 -1.29
C SER A 367 1.49 25.39 -1.65
N GLY A 368 1.28 24.81 -2.84
CA GLY A 368 2.00 23.63 -3.29
C GLY A 368 1.19 22.68 -4.16
N CYS A 369 1.85 21.59 -4.57
CA CYS A 369 1.28 20.46 -5.30
C CYS A 369 1.41 19.18 -4.47
N HIS A 370 0.29 18.48 -4.29
CA HIS A 370 0.22 17.30 -3.44
C HIS A 370 -0.55 16.18 -4.12
N GLN A 371 0.07 15.00 -4.26
CA GLN A 371 -0.66 13.80 -4.63
C GLN A 371 -1.62 13.41 -3.51
N VAL A 372 -2.91 13.35 -3.83
CA VAL A 372 -4.00 13.06 -2.90
C VAL A 372 -4.25 11.56 -2.78
N THR A 373 -4.28 10.87 -3.92
CA THR A 373 -4.46 9.41 -3.96
C THR A 373 -3.24 8.67 -3.44
N VAL A 374 -3.42 7.41 -3.05
CA VAL A 374 -2.33 6.47 -2.78
C VAL A 374 -2.50 5.31 -3.74
N ASP A 375 -1.54 5.11 -4.62
CA ASP A 375 -1.62 4.08 -5.67
C ASP A 375 -1.93 2.71 -5.06
N ASP A 376 -2.89 2.00 -5.65
CA ASP A 376 -3.21 0.62 -5.32
C ASP A 376 -2.20 -0.32 -6.01
N ASP A 377 -0.95 -0.23 -5.58
CA ASP A 377 0.18 -1.04 -6.05
C ASP A 377 0.80 -1.90 -4.94
N VAL A 378 1.69 -2.82 -5.32
CA VAL A 378 2.39 -3.70 -4.37
C VAL A 378 3.27 -2.90 -3.41
N ALA A 379 3.92 -1.83 -3.86
CA ALA A 379 4.80 -1.02 -3.02
C ALA A 379 4.05 -0.33 -1.88
N SER A 380 3.00 0.44 -2.20
CA SER A 380 2.16 1.14 -1.23
C SER A 380 1.50 0.16 -0.27
N ARG A 381 1.13 -1.02 -0.76
CA ARG A 381 0.61 -2.09 0.08
C ARG A 381 1.62 -2.62 1.10
N GLN A 382 2.85 -2.91 0.67
CA GLN A 382 3.90 -3.37 1.60
C GLN A 382 4.21 -2.34 2.67
N VAL A 383 4.17 -1.05 2.32
CA VAL A 383 4.31 0.04 3.28
C VAL A 383 3.14 0.03 4.27
N ARG A 384 1.89 0.01 3.79
CA ARG A 384 0.70 0.02 4.68
C ARG A 384 0.67 -1.16 5.64
N LEU A 385 1.20 -2.31 5.22
CA LEU A 385 1.34 -3.50 6.07
C LEU A 385 2.50 -3.42 7.08
N GLY A 386 3.32 -2.38 7.03
CA GLY A 386 4.51 -2.23 7.85
C GLY A 386 5.63 -3.20 7.48
N CYS A 387 5.64 -3.71 6.25
CA CYS A 387 6.62 -4.70 5.79
C CYS A 387 7.91 -4.05 5.27
N ALA A 388 7.83 -2.86 4.68
CA ALA A 388 8.97 -2.16 4.09
C ALA A 388 8.80 -0.64 4.16
N LEU A 389 9.90 0.10 4.09
CA LEU A 389 9.87 1.55 3.81
C LEU A 389 9.48 1.77 2.35
N TYR A 390 8.84 2.90 2.02
CA TYR A 390 8.35 3.16 0.65
C TYR A 390 9.47 3.13 -0.38
N ARG A 391 10.61 3.77 -0.08
CA ARG A 391 11.80 3.76 -0.96
C ARG A 391 12.37 2.37 -1.22
N ASP A 392 12.32 1.50 -0.21
CA ASP A 392 12.78 0.11 -0.31
C ASP A 392 11.77 -0.74 -1.11
N ALA A 393 10.48 -0.56 -0.84
CA ALA A 393 9.40 -1.23 -1.56
C ALA A 393 9.44 -0.93 -3.08
N LEU A 394 9.75 0.31 -3.46
CA LEU A 394 9.87 0.71 -4.87
C LEU A 394 11.00 -0.03 -5.62
N GLN A 395 12.02 -0.55 -4.94
CA GLN A 395 13.13 -1.27 -5.57
C GLN A 395 12.77 -2.69 -6.00
N GLN A 396 11.64 -3.20 -5.55
CA GLN A 396 11.21 -4.55 -5.88
C GLN A 396 10.67 -4.60 -7.31
N GLY A 397 11.03 -5.63 -8.08
CA GLY A 397 10.67 -5.70 -9.51
C GLY A 397 9.17 -5.74 -9.83
N ALA A 398 8.31 -6.00 -8.83
CA ALA A 398 6.85 -5.99 -8.97
C ALA A 398 6.19 -4.84 -8.19
N SER A 399 6.94 -3.81 -7.80
CA SER A 399 6.49 -2.70 -6.95
C SER A 399 5.25 -1.98 -7.50
N GLY A 400 5.26 -1.63 -8.79
CA GLY A 400 4.16 -0.98 -9.48
C GLY A 400 3.05 -1.92 -9.97
N ALA A 401 3.05 -3.20 -9.59
CA ALA A 401 1.96 -4.09 -10.00
C ALA A 401 0.66 -3.71 -9.27
N LEU A 402 -0.40 -3.44 -10.04
CA LEU A 402 -1.73 -3.17 -9.50
C LEU A 402 -2.24 -4.30 -8.61
N ILE A 403 -2.76 -3.94 -7.44
CA ILE A 403 -3.43 -4.86 -6.52
C ILE A 403 -4.95 -4.83 -6.65
N GLN A 404 -5.52 -3.76 -7.23
CA GLN A 404 -6.95 -3.58 -7.46
C GLN A 404 -7.20 -2.84 -8.78
N ALA A 405 -8.21 -3.26 -9.52
CA ALA A 405 -8.72 -2.61 -10.73
C ALA A 405 -10.19 -3.03 -10.94
N LEU A 406 -10.98 -2.18 -11.61
CA LEU A 406 -12.35 -2.52 -11.99
C LEU A 406 -12.36 -3.64 -13.05
N GLY A 407 -13.33 -4.53 -12.98
CA GLY A 407 -13.53 -5.61 -13.96
C GLY A 407 -12.68 -6.87 -13.73
N ILE A 408 -11.64 -6.79 -12.88
CA ILE A 408 -10.69 -7.89 -12.66
C ILE A 408 -11.20 -8.92 -11.64
N THR A 409 -11.68 -8.45 -10.48
CA THR A 409 -12.17 -9.30 -9.38
C THR A 409 -13.61 -8.93 -9.00
N SER A 410 -14.23 -9.78 -8.17
CA SER A 410 -15.57 -9.52 -7.63
C SER A 410 -15.60 -8.21 -6.85
N SER A 411 -16.71 -7.46 -6.96
CA SER A 411 -16.92 -6.22 -6.21
C SER A 411 -16.88 -6.42 -4.69
N VAL A 412 -17.14 -7.64 -4.20
CA VAL A 412 -17.02 -8.01 -2.77
C VAL A 412 -15.58 -7.87 -2.25
N THR A 413 -14.59 -7.95 -3.13
CA THR A 413 -13.15 -7.84 -2.79
C THR A 413 -12.54 -6.50 -3.18
N LEU A 414 -13.34 -5.57 -3.72
CA LEU A 414 -12.87 -4.23 -4.03
C LEU A 414 -13.00 -3.33 -2.81
N HIS A 415 -12.00 -2.47 -2.61
CA HIS A 415 -11.99 -1.48 -1.54
C HIS A 415 -11.74 -0.08 -2.13
N PRO A 416 -12.73 0.51 -2.83
CA PRO A 416 -12.56 1.84 -3.40
C PRO A 416 -12.37 2.88 -2.31
N THR A 417 -11.40 3.77 -2.50
CA THR A 417 -11.13 4.85 -1.56
C THR A 417 -11.87 6.11 -1.99
N VAL A 418 -12.61 6.73 -1.07
CA VAL A 418 -13.32 8.01 -1.29
C VAL A 418 -12.89 8.99 -0.22
N GLN A 419 -12.17 10.04 -0.63
CA GLN A 419 -11.72 11.12 0.25
C GLN A 419 -12.56 12.37 0.03
N ARG A 420 -12.80 13.13 1.12
CA ARG A 420 -13.56 14.39 1.11
C ARG A 420 -12.64 15.57 1.36
N PHE A 421 -12.86 16.66 0.64
CA PHE A 421 -12.11 17.90 0.82
C PHE A 421 -13.06 19.11 0.83
N PRO A 422 -13.15 19.87 1.93
CA PRO A 422 -13.83 21.17 1.93
C PRO A 422 -13.22 22.14 0.91
N LEU A 423 -13.99 22.94 0.20
CA LEU A 423 -13.49 23.89 -0.80
C LEU A 423 -13.44 25.30 -0.19
N ASP A 424 -12.27 25.65 0.35
CA ASP A 424 -12.03 26.89 1.10
C ASP A 424 -10.88 27.76 0.56
N GLU A 425 -10.34 27.42 -0.61
CA GLU A 425 -9.41 28.24 -1.40
C GLU A 425 -9.44 27.87 -2.88
N ASP A 426 -8.89 28.77 -3.70
CA ASP A 426 -8.67 28.54 -5.12
C ASP A 426 -7.67 27.41 -5.30
N CYS A 427 -8.02 26.45 -6.15
CA CYS A 427 -7.19 25.28 -6.39
C CYS A 427 -7.53 24.60 -7.72
N VAL A 428 -6.61 23.76 -8.17
CA VAL A 428 -6.79 22.84 -9.28
C VAL A 428 -6.72 21.42 -8.74
N PHE A 429 -7.71 20.60 -9.08
CA PHE A 429 -7.58 19.15 -8.99
C PHE A 429 -7.21 18.61 -10.36
N LEU A 430 -6.03 17.99 -10.47
CA LEU A 430 -5.58 17.28 -11.67
C LEU A 430 -5.80 15.79 -11.45
N LEU A 431 -6.66 15.18 -12.26
CA LEU A 431 -6.82 13.74 -12.39
C LEU A 431 -5.97 13.31 -13.59
N CYS A 432 -5.21 12.22 -13.47
CA CYS A 432 -4.37 11.75 -14.58
C CYS A 432 -4.09 10.25 -14.52
N SER A 433 -3.90 9.63 -15.69
CA SER A 433 -3.33 8.29 -15.82
C SER A 433 -1.81 8.29 -15.52
N ASP A 434 -1.22 7.10 -15.45
CA ASP A 434 0.21 6.93 -15.21
C ASP A 434 1.07 7.53 -16.34
N GLY A 435 0.57 7.60 -17.57
CA GLY A 435 1.27 8.19 -18.72
C GLY A 435 1.70 9.64 -18.51
N LEU A 436 0.96 10.41 -17.71
CA LEU A 436 1.45 11.71 -17.20
C LEU A 436 2.27 11.54 -15.93
N SER A 437 1.72 10.90 -14.90
CA SER A 437 2.24 11.02 -13.53
C SER A 437 3.53 10.26 -13.26
N ASP A 438 3.85 9.26 -14.08
CA ASP A 438 5.09 8.50 -13.98
C ASP A 438 6.33 9.38 -14.04
N ARG A 439 7.39 8.97 -13.33
CA ARG A 439 8.67 9.69 -13.23
C ARG A 439 8.53 11.11 -12.69
N ASP A 440 7.56 11.30 -11.80
CA ASP A 440 7.29 12.53 -11.03
C ASP A 440 7.09 13.77 -11.92
N ARG A 441 6.44 13.62 -13.09
CA ARG A 441 6.29 14.76 -14.02
C ARG A 441 5.42 15.86 -13.46
N VAL A 442 4.34 15.51 -12.77
CA VAL A 442 3.45 16.53 -12.19
C VAL A 442 4.24 17.36 -11.17
N GLU A 443 5.00 16.70 -10.29
CA GLU A 443 5.85 17.32 -9.28
C GLU A 443 6.95 18.19 -9.89
N GLN A 444 7.45 17.85 -11.08
CA GLN A 444 8.47 18.63 -11.79
C GLN A 444 7.92 19.86 -12.51
N TYR A 445 6.69 19.81 -13.01
CA TYR A 445 6.15 20.81 -13.93
C TYR A 445 4.98 21.66 -13.38
N TRP A 446 4.37 21.29 -12.23
CA TRP A 446 3.18 21.98 -11.72
C TRP A 446 3.36 23.50 -11.54
N GLU A 447 4.52 23.95 -11.06
CA GLU A 447 4.76 25.38 -10.77
C GLU A 447 4.82 26.22 -12.05
N ALA A 448 5.43 25.67 -13.10
CA ALA A 448 5.61 26.36 -14.37
C ALA A 448 4.39 26.25 -15.28
N GLU A 449 3.68 25.12 -15.24
CA GLU A 449 2.66 24.78 -16.24
C GLU A 449 1.24 24.87 -15.69
N ILE A 450 1.01 24.58 -14.40
CA ILE A 450 -0.36 24.55 -13.81
C ILE A 450 -0.65 25.79 -12.98
N LEU A 451 0.27 26.21 -12.10
CA LEU A 451 0.07 27.36 -11.22
C LEU A 451 -0.32 28.68 -11.93
N PRO A 452 0.13 28.98 -13.17
CA PRO A 452 -0.32 30.17 -13.90
C PRO A 452 -1.84 30.26 -14.11
N VAL A 453 -2.56 29.13 -14.15
CA VAL A 453 -4.03 29.14 -14.30
C VAL A 453 -4.72 29.77 -13.09
N LEU A 454 -4.21 29.51 -11.88
CA LEU A 454 -4.72 30.10 -10.64
C LEU A 454 -4.45 31.60 -10.56
N ARG A 455 -3.48 32.10 -11.34
CA ARG A 455 -3.14 33.52 -11.46
C ARG A 455 -3.86 34.20 -12.63
N GLN A 456 -4.70 33.45 -13.36
CA GLN A 456 -5.39 33.90 -14.57
C GLN A 456 -4.43 34.39 -15.66
N GLU A 457 -3.21 33.85 -15.69
CA GLU A 457 -2.18 34.18 -16.69
C GLU A 457 -2.35 33.34 -17.97
N VAL A 458 -2.94 32.14 -17.84
CA VAL A 458 -3.14 31.14 -18.90
C VAL A 458 -4.53 30.50 -18.70
N ASP A 459 -5.20 30.11 -19.78
CA ASP A 459 -6.48 29.40 -19.72
C ASP A 459 -6.33 27.89 -19.45
N LEU A 460 -7.40 27.25 -18.96
CA LEU A 460 -7.36 25.85 -18.52
C LEU A 460 -7.08 24.86 -19.66
N VAL A 461 -7.52 25.17 -20.89
CA VAL A 461 -7.29 24.35 -22.08
C VAL A 461 -5.83 24.37 -22.49
N THR A 462 -5.20 25.53 -22.49
CA THR A 462 -3.76 25.65 -22.77
C THR A 462 -2.94 24.82 -21.78
N VAL A 463 -3.29 24.83 -20.48
CA VAL A 463 -2.63 23.98 -19.48
C VAL A 463 -2.84 22.50 -19.76
N ARG A 464 -4.07 22.08 -20.09
CA ARG A 464 -4.38 20.69 -20.48
C ARG A 464 -3.49 20.23 -21.64
N ASP A 465 -3.48 20.97 -22.74
CA ASP A 465 -2.75 20.59 -23.95
C ASP A 465 -1.25 20.53 -23.70
N ARG A 466 -0.75 21.46 -22.87
CA ARG A 466 0.65 21.51 -22.47
C ARG A 466 1.07 20.30 -21.62
N LEU A 467 0.21 19.86 -20.69
CA LEU A 467 0.47 18.65 -19.90
C LEU A 467 0.48 17.38 -20.76
N ILE A 468 -0.43 17.27 -21.73
CA ILE A 468 -0.44 16.16 -22.70
C ILE A 468 0.84 16.17 -23.54
N GLU A 469 1.28 17.35 -24.01
CA GLU A 469 2.55 17.49 -24.74
C GLU A 469 3.75 17.05 -23.87
N ILE A 470 3.78 17.44 -22.59
CA ILE A 470 4.83 17.04 -21.65
C ILE A 470 4.83 15.52 -21.46
N ALA A 471 3.66 14.90 -21.26
CA ALA A 471 3.55 13.45 -21.15
C ALA A 471 4.09 12.76 -22.40
N ASN A 472 3.65 13.18 -23.59
CA ASN A 472 4.07 12.59 -24.86
C ASN A 472 5.57 12.76 -25.15
N THR A 473 6.16 13.89 -24.76
CA THR A 473 7.56 14.20 -25.07
C THR A 473 8.55 13.73 -23.99
N GLN A 474 8.15 13.71 -22.72
CA GLN A 474 9.04 13.40 -21.58
C GLN A 474 8.79 12.02 -20.94
N ASN A 475 7.60 11.43 -21.14
CA ASN A 475 7.27 10.07 -20.72
C ASN A 475 7.13 9.15 -21.93
N GLY A 476 6.14 9.42 -22.79
CA GLY A 476 5.92 8.85 -24.11
C GLY A 476 5.79 7.32 -24.17
N HIS A 477 5.68 6.64 -23.04
CA HIS A 477 5.65 5.18 -22.94
C HIS A 477 4.24 4.60 -22.91
N ASP A 478 3.23 5.44 -22.66
CA ASP A 478 1.84 5.03 -22.52
C ASP A 478 0.86 6.01 -23.14
N ASN A 479 -0.42 5.63 -23.12
CA ASN A 479 -1.53 6.56 -23.26
C ASN A 479 -1.46 7.64 -22.19
N VAL A 480 -1.93 8.84 -22.50
CA VAL A 480 -2.02 9.92 -21.51
C VAL A 480 -3.43 10.46 -21.48
N THR A 481 -3.99 10.53 -20.28
CA THR A 481 -5.30 11.10 -20.06
C THR A 481 -5.30 11.96 -18.82
N ILE A 482 -5.91 13.13 -18.93
CA ILE A 482 -6.00 14.09 -17.84
C ILE A 482 -7.38 14.74 -17.77
N ALA A 483 -7.77 15.14 -16.56
CA ALA A 483 -8.86 16.08 -16.33
C ALA A 483 -8.46 17.10 -15.26
N LEU A 484 -8.59 18.38 -15.58
CA LEU A 484 -8.36 19.51 -14.70
C LEU A 484 -9.70 20.05 -14.21
N LEU A 485 -9.86 20.20 -12.90
CA LEU A 485 -10.96 20.94 -12.28
C LEU A 485 -10.39 22.18 -11.61
N LEU A 486 -10.58 23.33 -12.22
CA LEU A 486 -10.26 24.62 -11.62
C LEU A 486 -11.41 25.07 -10.73
N ILE A 487 -11.12 25.34 -9.46
CA ILE A 487 -12.07 25.79 -8.46
C ILE A 487 -11.66 27.18 -8.01
N THR A 488 -12.55 28.16 -8.19
CA THR A 488 -12.40 29.52 -7.67
C THR A 488 -13.44 29.77 -6.58
N VAL A 489 -12.99 30.14 -5.38
CA VAL A 489 -13.81 30.35 -4.19
C VAL A 489 -14.05 31.84 -3.98
N VAL A 490 -15.26 32.30 -4.33
CA VAL A 490 -15.64 33.71 -4.28
C VAL A 490 -16.56 33.97 -3.07
N PRO A 491 -16.21 34.87 -2.14
CA PRO A 491 -17.12 35.28 -1.07
C PRO A 491 -18.42 35.88 -1.63
N LYS A 492 -19.57 35.57 -1.03
CA LYS A 492 -20.83 36.21 -1.36
C LYS A 492 -21.00 37.50 -0.56
N ASP A 493 -21.48 38.55 -1.23
CA ASP A 493 -21.98 39.76 -0.59
C ASP A 493 -23.38 39.52 0.02
N ASP A 494 -23.47 38.56 0.95
CA ASP A 494 -24.73 38.20 1.62
C ASP A 494 -24.61 38.45 3.14
N PRO A 495 -25.43 39.34 3.74
CA PRO A 495 -25.44 39.55 5.18
C PRO A 495 -25.81 38.29 5.99
N ASP A 496 -26.54 37.33 5.38
CA ASP A 496 -26.85 36.05 6.03
C ASP A 496 -25.65 35.09 6.07
N ALA A 497 -24.61 35.31 5.25
CA ALA A 497 -23.36 34.54 5.27
C ALA A 497 -22.51 34.78 6.52
N GLN A 498 -22.76 35.88 7.24
CA GLN A 498 -22.07 36.25 8.49
C GLN A 498 -22.81 35.77 9.74
N LYS A 499 -23.91 35.01 9.59
CA LYS A 499 -24.67 34.48 10.73
C LYS A 499 -23.78 33.56 11.58
N GLU A 500 -23.89 33.76 12.89
CA GLU A 500 -23.23 32.95 13.91
C GLU A 500 -23.62 31.47 13.77
N VAL A 501 -22.62 30.59 13.62
CA VAL A 501 -22.83 29.14 13.59
C VAL A 501 -23.18 28.68 15.00
N CYS A 502 -24.26 27.92 15.12
CA CYS A 502 -24.69 27.30 16.37
C CYS A 502 -24.78 25.79 16.19
N ILE A 503 -24.47 25.03 17.25
CA ILE A 503 -24.66 23.58 17.24
C ILE A 503 -26.18 23.30 17.27
N PRO A 504 -26.75 22.50 16.34
CA PRO A 504 -28.12 22.04 16.47
C PRO A 504 -28.25 21.14 17.71
N PRO A 505 -29.41 21.10 18.40
CA PRO A 505 -29.59 20.28 19.58
C PRO A 505 -29.22 18.82 19.28
N VAL A 506 -28.40 18.21 20.14
CA VAL A 506 -27.96 16.81 20.01
C VAL A 506 -29.21 15.94 19.97
N VAL A 507 -29.57 15.43 18.80
CA VAL A 507 -30.58 14.38 18.69
C VAL A 507 -29.93 13.12 19.25
N PRO A 508 -30.48 12.50 20.31
CA PRO A 508 -29.96 11.22 20.78
C PRO A 508 -30.02 10.25 19.60
N LEU A 509 -28.87 9.73 19.18
CA LEU A 509 -28.85 8.62 18.24
C LEU A 509 -29.62 7.49 18.91
N THR A 510 -30.73 7.07 18.30
CA THR A 510 -31.41 5.82 18.66
C THR A 510 -30.36 4.72 18.63
N GLU A 511 -30.30 3.91 19.69
CA GLU A 511 -29.31 2.85 19.95
C GLU A 511 -29.26 1.71 18.89
N ASP A 512 -29.87 1.91 17.72
CA ASP A 512 -30.06 0.89 16.68
C ASP A 512 -29.28 1.18 15.39
N LEU A 513 -28.38 2.17 15.40
CA LEU A 513 -27.27 2.16 14.47
C LEU A 513 -26.21 1.25 15.07
N GLY A 514 -26.26 -0.02 14.68
CA GLY A 514 -25.18 -0.96 14.92
C GLY A 514 -23.84 -0.30 14.61
N ASP A 515 -22.84 -0.65 15.40
CA ASP A 515 -21.43 -0.33 15.21
C ASP A 515 -20.97 -0.91 13.86
N ASP A 516 -21.41 -0.28 12.77
CA ASP A 516 -20.87 -0.49 11.44
C ASP A 516 -19.78 0.57 11.26
N SER A 517 -18.72 0.43 12.08
CA SER A 517 -17.47 1.16 11.97
C SER A 517 -16.62 0.70 10.78
N SER A 518 -17.23 0.03 9.79
CA SER A 518 -16.61 -0.43 8.55
C SER A 518 -16.16 0.69 7.61
N ASP A 519 -16.56 1.95 7.84
CA ASP A 519 -16.17 3.09 7.00
C ASP A 519 -14.85 3.79 7.40
N THR A 520 -14.03 3.15 8.25
CA THR A 520 -12.60 3.50 8.40
C THR A 520 -11.67 2.32 8.08
N SER A 521 -12.14 1.39 7.25
CA SER A 521 -11.49 0.11 6.91
C SER A 521 -10.22 0.24 6.05
N ASP A 522 -9.78 1.45 5.68
CA ASP A 522 -8.57 1.64 4.88
C ASP A 522 -7.29 1.11 5.56
N ALA A 523 -7.31 0.84 6.87
CA ALA A 523 -6.17 0.25 7.59
C ALA A 523 -6.29 -1.26 7.86
N GLU A 524 -7.47 -1.89 7.76
CA GLU A 524 -7.69 -3.23 8.34
C GLU A 524 -7.76 -4.41 7.36
N ASP A 525 -7.90 -4.23 6.04
CA ASP A 525 -8.13 -5.38 5.14
C ASP A 525 -7.05 -5.66 4.07
N SER A 526 -5.78 -5.36 4.37
CA SER A 526 -4.66 -5.65 3.46
C SER A 526 -4.17 -7.12 3.55
N SER A 527 -5.06 -8.10 3.66
CA SER A 527 -4.71 -9.53 3.72
C SER A 527 -4.68 -10.27 2.38
N MET A 528 -4.71 -9.59 1.24
CA MET A 528 -4.67 -10.26 -0.07
C MET A 528 -3.33 -10.96 -0.38
N GLU A 529 -3.32 -12.17 -0.92
CA GLU A 529 -2.09 -12.69 -1.54
C GLU A 529 -2.00 -12.12 -2.96
N THR A 530 -0.91 -11.40 -3.29
CA THR A 530 -0.60 -11.13 -4.70
C THR A 530 -0.28 -12.46 -5.36
N VAL A 531 -1.24 -13.02 -6.09
CA VAL A 531 -0.99 -14.19 -6.91
C VAL A 531 -0.18 -13.74 -8.12
N ILE A 532 1.15 -13.72 -7.97
CA ILE A 532 2.05 -13.75 -9.13
C ILE A 532 1.72 -15.04 -9.85
N GLY A 533 1.03 -14.93 -10.99
CA GLY A 533 0.73 -16.05 -11.86
C GLY A 533 2.03 -16.75 -12.25
N ARG A 534 2.37 -17.84 -11.58
CA ARG A 534 3.36 -18.79 -12.12
C ARG A 534 2.83 -19.24 -13.48
N PRO A 535 3.65 -19.26 -14.55
CA PRO A 535 3.23 -19.93 -15.77
C PRO A 535 2.87 -21.37 -15.41
N ARG A 536 1.61 -21.77 -15.65
CA ARG A 536 1.20 -23.17 -15.47
C ARG A 536 2.09 -24.02 -16.38
N PRO A 537 2.59 -25.18 -15.91
CA PRO A 537 3.28 -26.11 -16.79
C PRO A 537 2.31 -26.51 -17.90
N ALA A 538 2.79 -26.39 -19.14
CA ALA A 538 2.04 -26.77 -20.33
C ALA A 538 1.43 -28.16 -20.14
N GLN A 539 0.10 -28.24 -20.21
CA GLN A 539 -0.56 -29.53 -20.37
C GLN A 539 -0.11 -30.11 -21.70
N SER A 540 0.45 -31.31 -21.63
CA SER A 540 0.96 -32.08 -22.74
C SER A 540 -0.16 -32.46 -23.71
N GLY A 541 -0.40 -31.61 -24.71
CA GLY A 541 -1.07 -31.99 -25.95
C GLY A 541 -0.14 -32.83 -26.81
N VAL A 542 0.01 -34.10 -26.49
CA VAL A 542 0.73 -35.05 -27.35
C VAL A 542 -0.18 -35.43 -28.51
N ASN A 543 0.00 -34.76 -29.66
CA ASN A 543 0.23 -35.38 -30.99
C ASN A 543 -0.16 -34.43 -32.12
N LYS A 544 0.81 -33.65 -32.62
CA LYS A 544 0.86 -33.20 -34.03
C LYS A 544 2.25 -32.70 -34.51
N ILE A 545 3.30 -32.79 -33.70
CA ILE A 545 4.66 -32.31 -34.05
C ILE A 545 5.56 -33.42 -34.65
N TRP A 546 5.24 -34.70 -34.47
CA TRP A 546 6.04 -35.80 -35.04
C TRP A 546 5.93 -35.88 -36.58
N PHE A 547 4.81 -35.43 -37.17
CA PHE A 547 4.64 -35.42 -38.63
C PHE A 547 5.43 -34.30 -39.33
N LEU A 548 5.73 -33.18 -38.65
CA LEU A 548 6.52 -32.10 -39.25
C LEU A 548 8.02 -32.40 -39.26
N SER A 549 8.55 -33.05 -38.21
CA SER A 549 9.97 -33.42 -38.13
C SER A 549 10.34 -34.55 -39.09
N LEU A 550 9.43 -35.51 -39.33
CA LEU A 550 9.63 -36.56 -40.33
C LEU A 550 9.62 -35.98 -41.76
N GLY A 551 8.76 -34.98 -42.03
CA GLY A 551 8.73 -34.28 -43.32
C GLY A 551 10.01 -33.52 -43.63
N ILE A 552 10.57 -32.83 -42.64
CA ILE A 552 11.83 -32.08 -42.77
C ILE A 552 13.02 -33.02 -42.95
N ALA A 553 13.07 -34.15 -42.24
CA ALA A 553 14.14 -35.14 -42.39
C ALA A 553 14.16 -35.80 -43.78
N VAL A 554 12.98 -36.08 -44.35
CA VAL A 554 12.87 -36.61 -45.72
C VAL A 554 13.30 -35.57 -46.75
N LEU A 555 12.93 -34.30 -46.57
CA LEU A 555 13.34 -33.19 -47.45
C LEU A 555 14.85 -32.95 -47.41
N LEU A 556 15.47 -32.99 -46.23
CA LEU A 556 16.92 -32.88 -46.07
C LEU A 556 17.66 -34.09 -46.64
N GLY A 557 17.09 -35.29 -46.52
CA GLY A 557 17.64 -36.51 -47.14
C GLY A 557 17.62 -36.46 -48.67
N ILE A 558 16.52 -35.97 -49.26
CA ILE A 558 16.41 -35.80 -50.72
C ILE A 558 17.38 -34.71 -51.21
N LEU A 559 17.53 -33.61 -50.48
CA LEU A 559 18.46 -32.54 -50.80
C LEU A 559 19.92 -33.00 -50.70
N GLY A 560 20.26 -33.80 -49.68
CA GLY A 560 21.58 -34.40 -49.52
C GLY A 560 21.92 -35.39 -50.64
N ALA A 561 20.97 -36.21 -51.09
CA ALA A 561 21.15 -37.13 -52.20
C ALA A 561 21.33 -36.39 -53.55
N LEU A 562 20.62 -35.27 -53.75
CA LEU A 562 20.76 -34.39 -54.91
C LEU A 562 22.13 -33.70 -54.95
N LEU A 563 22.61 -33.18 -53.81
CA LEU A 563 23.92 -32.53 -53.71
C LEU A 563 25.08 -33.52 -53.86
N TYR A 564 24.91 -34.76 -53.40
CA TYR A 564 25.87 -35.84 -53.61
C TYR A 564 25.92 -36.28 -55.09
N GLY A 565 24.77 -36.36 -55.77
CA GLY A 565 24.70 -36.63 -57.21
C GLY A 565 25.28 -35.52 -58.09
N LEU A 566 25.37 -34.29 -57.58
CA LEU A 566 25.91 -33.12 -58.27
C LEU A 566 27.41 -32.86 -58.02
N GLY A 567 28.10 -33.71 -57.25
CA GLY A 567 29.57 -33.71 -57.14
C GLY A 567 30.18 -32.47 -56.49
N VAL A 568 29.45 -31.78 -55.59
CA VAL A 568 29.86 -30.46 -55.05
C VAL A 568 30.94 -30.53 -53.97
N PHE A 569 31.25 -31.70 -53.42
CA PHE A 569 32.29 -31.85 -52.39
C PHE A 569 33.55 -32.51 -52.94
N ASN A 570 34.33 -31.75 -53.71
CA ASN A 570 35.69 -32.12 -54.06
C ASN A 570 36.58 -30.87 -54.10
N HIS A 571 37.14 -30.47 -52.95
CA HIS A 571 38.44 -29.80 -52.89
C HIS A 571 38.99 -29.76 -51.45
N ASP A 572 40.24 -30.21 -51.33
CA ASP A 572 41.20 -29.93 -50.25
C ASP A 572 42.06 -28.73 -50.72
N PRO A 573 42.48 -27.78 -49.85
CA PRO A 573 43.86 -27.88 -49.34
C PRO A 573 44.16 -27.25 -47.95
N GLN A 574 44.94 -28.01 -47.16
CA GLN A 574 46.21 -27.69 -46.44
C GLN A 574 46.46 -26.45 -45.52
N ALA A 575 47.17 -26.79 -44.41
CA ALA A 575 48.28 -26.10 -43.66
C ALA A 575 47.92 -25.60 -42.24
N GLN A 576 48.28 -26.27 -41.12
CA GLN A 576 49.58 -26.49 -40.41
C GLN A 576 49.75 -25.63 -39.11
N PRO A 577 50.56 -26.06 -38.10
CA PRO A 577 50.13 -26.15 -36.68
C PRO A 577 50.93 -25.26 -35.70
N VAL A 578 50.45 -25.09 -34.45
CA VAL A 578 51.29 -24.66 -33.30
C VAL A 578 50.83 -25.33 -31.98
N ASP A 579 51.82 -25.90 -31.28
CA ASP A 579 51.76 -26.60 -30.00
C ASP A 579 51.54 -25.69 -28.77
N ASN A 580 50.96 -26.28 -27.71
CA ASN A 580 50.83 -25.71 -26.37
C ASN A 580 52.17 -25.72 -25.58
N PRO A 581 52.34 -24.80 -24.62
CA PRO A 581 52.63 -25.26 -23.26
C PRO A 581 51.93 -24.48 -22.12
N THR A 582 51.49 -25.25 -21.12
CA THR A 582 51.55 -25.10 -19.64
C THR A 582 51.31 -23.74 -18.96
N PRO A 583 50.57 -23.74 -17.83
CA PRO A 583 51.13 -23.17 -16.60
C PRO A 583 51.05 -24.08 -15.37
N THR A 584 52.11 -23.99 -14.57
CA THR A 584 52.42 -24.71 -13.34
C THR A 584 52.12 -23.83 -12.11
N ASP A 585 51.59 -24.48 -11.06
CA ASP A 585 51.60 -24.21 -9.61
C ASP A 585 51.02 -22.93 -8.97
N SER A 586 49.84 -23.12 -8.31
CA SER A 586 49.49 -22.99 -6.86
C SER A 586 49.87 -21.72 -6.03
N PRO A 587 49.12 -21.33 -4.95
CA PRO A 587 48.24 -22.15 -4.11
C PRO A 587 46.87 -21.55 -3.70
N SER A 588 46.06 -22.45 -3.15
CA SER A 588 44.71 -22.35 -2.58
C SER A 588 44.58 -21.65 -1.22
N THR A 589 43.48 -20.91 -1.03
CA THR A 589 42.88 -20.57 0.28
C THR A 589 41.34 -20.60 0.14
N PRO A 590 40.58 -21.09 1.16
CA PRO A 590 39.20 -21.59 0.98
C PRO A 590 38.13 -20.49 1.05
N PRO A 591 36.95 -20.68 0.41
CA PRO A 591 35.81 -19.79 0.59
C PRO A 591 35.15 -19.98 1.95
N ILE A 592 34.88 -18.85 2.61
CA ILE A 592 34.17 -18.66 3.88
C ILE A 592 32.66 -18.96 3.68
N PRO A 593 31.96 -19.52 4.69
CA PRO A 593 30.57 -19.93 4.53
C PRO A 593 29.60 -18.75 4.55
N THR A 594 28.70 -18.74 3.57
CA THR A 594 27.51 -17.88 3.47
C THR A 594 26.50 -18.23 4.57
N PRO A 595 25.87 -17.26 5.27
CA PRO A 595 24.79 -17.55 6.20
C PRO A 595 23.56 -18.08 5.44
N GLN A 596 23.10 -19.28 5.79
CA GLN A 596 21.83 -19.82 5.32
C GLN A 596 20.67 -18.99 5.86
N ALA A 597 19.94 -18.35 4.96
CA ALA A 597 18.61 -17.82 5.22
C ALA A 597 17.66 -18.96 5.62
N SER A 598 16.97 -18.79 6.74
CA SER A 598 15.93 -19.70 7.24
C SER A 598 14.74 -19.74 6.27
N ALA A 599 14.43 -20.92 5.75
CA ALA A 599 13.28 -21.17 4.89
C ALA A 599 11.94 -21.04 5.66
N PRO A 600 10.88 -20.49 5.02
CA PRO A 600 9.54 -20.42 5.61
C PRO A 600 8.90 -21.82 5.74
N SER A 601 8.07 -22.01 6.78
CA SER A 601 7.57 -23.31 7.24
C SER A 601 6.69 -24.06 6.22
N LEU A 602 7.03 -25.35 5.98
CA LEU A 602 6.54 -26.21 4.90
C LEU A 602 5.29 -27.06 5.24
N LEU A 603 4.70 -26.89 6.42
CA LEU A 603 3.69 -27.82 6.94
C LEU A 603 2.27 -27.40 6.55
N LYS A 604 1.65 -28.08 5.58
CA LYS A 604 0.24 -27.88 5.20
C LYS A 604 -0.70 -28.71 6.10
N LEU A 605 -1.88 -28.18 6.44
CA LEU A 605 -2.91 -28.97 7.14
C LEU A 605 -3.29 -30.22 6.31
N GLN A 606 -3.57 -31.32 7.00
CA GLN A 606 -3.84 -32.65 6.44
C GLN A 606 -2.68 -33.31 5.68
N SER A 607 -1.51 -32.66 5.59
CA SER A 607 -0.33 -33.29 5.00
C SER A 607 0.20 -34.41 5.89
N LEU A 608 0.73 -35.46 5.23
CA LEU A 608 1.43 -36.56 5.89
C LEU A 608 2.92 -36.24 5.93
N ILE A 609 3.50 -36.34 7.11
CA ILE A 609 4.91 -36.06 7.38
C ILE A 609 5.55 -37.25 8.08
N GLN A 610 6.84 -37.46 7.86
CA GLN A 610 7.64 -38.43 8.62
C GLN A 610 8.78 -37.66 9.29
N LEU A 611 9.03 -37.98 10.56
CA LEU A 611 10.05 -37.32 11.37
C LEU A 611 11.22 -38.28 11.62
N GLY A 612 12.46 -37.86 11.31
CA GLY A 612 13.68 -38.60 11.64
C GLY A 612 14.94 -38.12 10.90
N ASN A 613 16.12 -38.40 11.48
CA ASN A 613 17.41 -38.40 10.78
C ASN A 613 18.27 -39.57 11.33
N PRO A 614 18.90 -40.44 10.50
CA PRO A 614 19.61 -41.64 10.96
C PRO A 614 21.05 -41.41 11.45
N THR A 615 21.56 -40.17 11.49
CA THR A 615 23.02 -39.92 11.61
C THR A 615 23.50 -39.12 12.82
N ALA A 616 22.67 -38.79 13.81
CA ALA A 616 23.18 -38.22 15.07
C ALA A 616 22.22 -38.46 16.24
N ASN A 617 22.77 -38.82 17.41
CA ASN A 617 22.13 -39.03 18.73
C ASN A 617 20.80 -38.26 18.95
N SER A 618 19.70 -38.77 18.41
CA SER A 618 18.42 -38.06 18.39
C SER A 618 17.54 -38.49 19.56
N LYS A 619 17.21 -37.51 20.40
CA LYS A 619 16.22 -37.60 21.48
C LYS A 619 14.91 -38.21 20.92
N ARG A 620 14.32 -39.22 21.58
CA ARG A 620 13.06 -39.84 21.13
C ARG A 620 11.97 -38.78 20.94
N ILE A 621 11.15 -38.91 19.89
CA ILE A 621 10.02 -38.01 19.67
C ILE A 621 8.99 -38.29 20.75
N THR A 622 8.63 -37.28 21.52
CA THR A 622 7.59 -37.35 22.56
C THR A 622 6.43 -36.47 22.18
N LEU A 623 5.21 -37.03 22.15
CA LEU A 623 4.01 -36.22 21.98
C LEU A 623 3.57 -35.67 23.34
N LEU A 624 3.08 -34.43 23.35
CA LEU A 624 2.50 -33.82 24.54
C LEU A 624 0.98 -34.01 24.59
N THR A 625 0.45 -34.11 25.80
CA THR A 625 -0.98 -34.38 26.03
C THR A 625 -1.84 -33.16 25.72
N GLU A 626 -1.38 -31.96 26.08
CA GLU A 626 -2.16 -30.72 26.03
C GLU A 626 -1.42 -29.61 25.27
N PHE A 627 -2.17 -28.76 24.57
CA PHE A 627 -1.65 -27.58 23.88
C PHE A 627 -0.97 -26.62 24.89
N GLY A 628 0.24 -26.16 24.56
CA GLY A 628 0.97 -25.16 25.36
C GLY A 628 1.52 -25.65 26.70
N LYS A 629 1.43 -26.95 27.03
CA LYS A 629 1.99 -27.53 28.26
C LYS A 629 2.99 -28.64 27.97
N ASN A 630 4.08 -28.68 28.73
CA ASN A 630 5.17 -29.66 28.59
C ASN A 630 4.87 -31.05 29.21
N THR A 631 3.60 -31.44 29.28
CA THR A 631 3.20 -32.75 29.86
C THR A 631 3.32 -33.84 28.80
N VAL A 632 4.29 -34.74 28.97
CA VAL A 632 4.57 -35.82 28.02
C VAL A 632 3.49 -36.89 28.06
N LYS A 633 2.89 -37.18 26.90
CA LYS A 633 1.89 -38.24 26.70
C LYS A 633 2.54 -39.61 26.49
N GLY A 634 3.65 -39.65 25.76
CA GLY A 634 4.33 -40.89 25.38
C GLY A 634 5.40 -40.67 24.33
N THR A 635 6.19 -41.70 24.07
CA THR A 635 7.21 -41.71 23.00
C THR A 635 6.66 -42.34 21.74
N VAL A 636 7.07 -41.84 20.57
CA VAL A 636 6.63 -42.37 19.28
C VAL A 636 7.77 -43.21 18.68
N PRO A 637 7.47 -44.41 18.14
CA PRO A 637 8.45 -45.19 17.39
C PRO A 637 9.10 -44.38 16.26
N GLN A 638 10.42 -44.52 16.10
CA GLN A 638 11.14 -43.85 15.03
C GLN A 638 10.68 -44.39 13.67
N GLY A 639 10.48 -43.50 12.69
CA GLY A 639 9.93 -43.88 11.38
C GLY A 639 8.40 -43.90 11.33
N SER A 640 7.71 -43.51 12.40
CA SER A 640 6.27 -43.26 12.34
C SER A 640 5.90 -42.11 11.40
N VAL A 641 4.79 -42.28 10.70
CA VAL A 641 4.18 -41.27 9.83
C VAL A 641 3.09 -40.56 10.60
N PHE A 642 3.02 -39.23 10.45
CA PHE A 642 2.08 -38.36 11.14
C PHE A 642 1.22 -37.60 10.14
N GLN A 643 -0.02 -37.29 10.50
CA GLN A 643 -0.87 -36.33 9.79
C GLN A 643 -0.94 -35.04 10.60
N VAL A 644 -0.69 -33.91 9.93
CA VAL A 644 -0.84 -32.57 10.51
C VAL A 644 -2.33 -32.24 10.61
N GLN A 645 -2.86 -32.11 11.83
CA GLN A 645 -4.29 -31.90 12.03
C GLN A 645 -4.65 -30.43 12.26
N LEU A 646 -3.89 -29.74 13.10
CA LEU A 646 -4.17 -28.36 13.50
C LEU A 646 -2.85 -27.63 13.79
N LYS A 647 -2.82 -26.31 13.54
CA LYS A 647 -1.77 -25.41 14.00
C LYS A 647 -2.38 -24.34 14.89
N GLN A 648 -1.76 -24.10 16.04
CA GLN A 648 -2.18 -23.05 16.98
C GLN A 648 -0.94 -22.37 17.55
N SER A 649 -0.99 -21.05 17.76
CA SER A 649 0.12 -20.28 18.32
C SER A 649 -0.18 -19.86 19.76
N THR A 650 0.83 -19.86 20.61
CA THR A 650 0.76 -19.16 21.91
C THR A 650 1.64 -17.91 21.87
N PRO A 651 1.24 -16.81 22.53
CA PRO A 651 2.03 -15.56 22.55
C PRO A 651 3.46 -15.71 23.09
N GLN A 652 3.72 -16.75 23.90
CA GLN A 652 4.99 -16.96 24.60
C GLN A 652 5.75 -18.22 24.14
N GLY A 653 5.15 -19.10 23.33
CA GLY A 653 5.64 -20.47 23.11
C GLY A 653 5.68 -20.92 21.64
N GLY A 654 5.53 -20.01 20.68
CA GLY A 654 5.63 -20.31 19.25
C GLY A 654 4.43 -21.08 18.68
N ILE A 655 4.58 -21.59 17.46
CA ILE A 655 3.55 -22.37 16.77
C ILE A 655 3.62 -23.83 17.23
N TRP A 656 2.49 -24.35 17.69
CA TRP A 656 2.29 -25.74 18.06
C TRP A 656 1.44 -26.44 17.01
N VAL A 657 1.78 -27.69 16.76
CA VAL A 657 1.15 -28.52 15.74
C VAL A 657 0.58 -29.77 16.39
N GLN A 658 -0.73 -29.96 16.25
CA GLN A 658 -1.37 -31.21 16.62
C GLN A 658 -1.15 -32.23 15.51
N VAL A 659 -0.64 -33.40 15.88
CA VAL A 659 -0.37 -34.49 14.94
C VAL A 659 -1.10 -35.77 15.36
N LYS A 660 -1.55 -36.53 14.36
CA LYS A 660 -2.08 -37.89 14.53
C LYS A 660 -1.07 -38.89 13.99
N ILE A 661 -0.75 -39.94 14.74
CA ILE A 661 0.12 -41.03 14.25
C ILE A 661 -0.69 -41.89 13.28
N CYS A 662 -0.22 -42.00 12.04
CA CYS A 662 -0.91 -42.74 10.97
C CYS A 662 -0.48 -44.19 10.91
N SER A 663 0.82 -44.44 11.03
CA SER A 663 1.41 -45.77 11.01
C SER A 663 2.67 -45.82 11.90
N THR A 664 2.95 -46.98 12.46
CA THR A 664 4.18 -47.30 13.18
C THR A 664 4.89 -48.46 12.47
N PRO A 665 6.23 -48.51 12.42
CA PRO A 665 6.94 -49.63 11.80
C PRO A 665 6.64 -50.95 12.55
N LYS A 666 6.38 -52.04 11.83
CA LYS A 666 6.25 -53.38 12.43
C LYS A 666 7.63 -53.91 12.80
N ALA A 667 7.83 -54.35 14.03
CA ALA A 667 9.06 -55.00 14.47
C ALA A 667 9.31 -56.27 13.64
N SER A 668 10.40 -56.31 12.87
CA SER A 668 10.81 -57.48 12.10
C SER A 668 11.42 -58.53 13.03
N THR A 669 10.83 -59.73 13.04
CA THR A 669 11.30 -60.92 13.74
C THR A 669 12.38 -61.67 12.91
N ASN A 670 13.48 -62.01 13.60
CA ASN A 670 14.55 -63.01 13.30
C ASN A 670 15.58 -62.66 12.19
N GLY A 671 16.90 -62.85 12.32
CA GLY A 671 17.73 -63.46 13.38
C GLY A 671 19.25 -63.40 13.06
N GLU A 672 20.04 -63.94 14.01
CA GLU A 672 21.47 -64.39 13.97
C GLU A 672 22.67 -63.42 14.20
N LEU A 673 23.08 -63.38 15.49
CA LEU A 673 24.41 -63.59 16.09
C LEU A 673 25.70 -63.01 15.45
N SER A 674 26.38 -62.13 16.21
CA SER A 674 27.70 -62.42 16.85
C SER A 674 28.07 -61.36 17.92
N PRO A 675 28.90 -61.71 18.94
CA PRO A 675 28.93 -61.03 20.25
C PRO A 675 30.22 -60.22 20.54
N VAL A 676 30.23 -59.56 21.72
CA VAL A 676 31.37 -58.92 22.43
C VAL A 676 31.64 -57.47 21.98
N ASP A 677 31.50 -56.43 22.80
CA ASP A 677 32.13 -56.25 24.12
C ASP A 677 31.23 -55.46 25.10
N ALA A 678 31.30 -55.85 26.37
CA ALA A 678 30.51 -55.28 27.45
C ALA A 678 31.28 -54.14 28.15
N THR A 679 30.64 -52.98 28.28
CA THR A 679 30.94 -52.01 29.36
C THR A 679 29.61 -51.46 29.89
N PRO A 680 29.36 -51.51 31.21
CA PRO A 680 28.05 -51.15 31.76
C PRO A 680 27.93 -49.62 31.92
N PRO A 681 26.82 -48.98 31.50
CA PRO A 681 26.49 -47.66 32.03
C PRO A 681 25.70 -47.81 33.34
N SER A 682 26.05 -46.93 34.27
CA SER A 682 25.39 -46.70 35.56
C SER A 682 23.89 -46.35 35.42
N PRO A 683 23.08 -46.52 36.48
CA PRO A 683 21.63 -46.43 36.39
C PRO A 683 21.18 -44.97 36.41
N THR A 684 20.64 -44.48 35.29
CA THR A 684 19.81 -43.27 35.30
C THR A 684 18.35 -43.69 35.28
N ASN A 685 17.73 -43.73 36.46
CA ASN A 685 16.29 -43.78 36.66
C ASN A 685 15.65 -42.59 35.92
N THR A 686 15.21 -42.83 34.69
CA THR A 686 14.34 -41.91 33.95
C THR A 686 13.03 -42.67 33.69
N PRO A 687 11.86 -42.15 34.08
CA PRO A 687 10.59 -42.81 33.78
C PRO A 687 10.46 -42.95 32.27
N VAL A 688 10.42 -44.18 31.75
CA VAL A 688 10.25 -44.42 30.31
C VAL A 688 8.79 -44.14 29.98
N ALA A 689 8.54 -42.99 29.34
CA ALA A 689 7.21 -42.62 28.85
C ALA A 689 6.67 -43.72 27.91
N PRO A 690 5.37 -44.07 27.99
CA PRO A 690 4.79 -45.20 27.26
C PRO A 690 4.93 -45.03 25.75
N SER A 691 5.12 -46.12 25.01
CA SER A 691 5.17 -46.10 23.54
C SER A 691 3.77 -45.91 22.97
N LEU A 692 3.62 -44.96 22.05
CA LEU A 692 2.35 -44.63 21.40
C LEU A 692 2.16 -45.45 20.11
N GLU A 693 0.91 -45.74 19.78
CA GLU A 693 0.51 -46.56 18.63
C GLU A 693 -0.20 -45.73 17.56
N ALA A 694 -0.41 -46.32 16.38
CA ALA A 694 -1.18 -45.70 15.30
C ALA A 694 -2.60 -45.32 15.80
N GLY A 695 -3.04 -44.11 15.46
CA GLY A 695 -4.30 -43.52 15.90
C GLY A 695 -4.16 -42.51 17.05
N ASN A 696 -3.09 -42.57 17.85
CA ASN A 696 -2.90 -41.59 18.92
C ASN A 696 -2.60 -40.18 18.37
N GLN A 697 -3.16 -39.17 19.05
CA GLN A 697 -2.93 -37.76 18.77
C GLN A 697 -2.18 -37.08 19.91
N GLY A 698 -1.42 -36.03 19.59
CA GLY A 698 -0.77 -35.18 20.57
C GLY A 698 -0.10 -33.98 19.92
N TRP A 699 0.61 -33.20 20.73
CA TRP A 699 1.18 -31.93 20.30
C TRP A 699 2.70 -31.98 20.20
N LEU A 700 3.22 -31.26 19.20
CA LEU A 700 4.63 -30.96 18.99
C LEU A 700 4.79 -29.46 18.70
N THR A 701 5.98 -28.90 18.95
CA THR A 701 6.29 -27.55 18.47
C THR A 701 6.66 -27.60 16.99
N GLU A 702 6.35 -26.55 16.24
CA GLU A 702 6.72 -26.45 14.82
C GLU A 702 8.24 -26.48 14.65
N GLN A 703 8.99 -25.94 15.61
CA GLN A 703 10.44 -26.03 15.66
C GLN A 703 10.93 -27.49 15.75
N GLU A 704 10.31 -28.31 16.62
CA GLU A 704 10.68 -29.72 16.76
C GLU A 704 10.34 -30.52 15.49
N ILE A 705 9.24 -30.19 14.81
CA ILE A 705 8.89 -30.78 13.52
C ILE A 705 9.90 -30.38 12.43
N ASN A 706 10.15 -29.08 12.25
CA ASN A 706 11.04 -28.58 11.20
C ASN A 706 12.48 -29.11 11.37
N SER A 707 12.95 -29.27 12.61
CA SER A 707 14.28 -29.81 12.89
C SER A 707 14.44 -31.30 12.55
N ARG A 708 13.34 -32.05 12.39
CA ARG A 708 13.34 -33.50 12.17
C ARG A 708 12.55 -33.93 10.94
N LEU A 709 12.05 -32.98 10.14
CA LEU A 709 11.24 -33.26 8.97
C LEU A 709 12.09 -33.93 7.89
N ILE A 710 11.66 -35.09 7.40
CA ILE A 710 12.31 -35.72 6.25
C ILE A 710 11.82 -35.02 4.97
N PRO A 711 12.69 -34.30 4.23
CA PRO A 711 12.29 -33.61 3.01
C PRO A 711 11.89 -34.62 1.92
N ASN A 712 10.92 -34.24 1.08
CA ASN A 712 10.41 -35.04 -0.05
C ASN A 712 9.78 -36.40 0.32
N PHE A 713 9.35 -36.59 1.58
CA PHE A 713 8.58 -37.77 1.97
C PHE A 713 7.28 -37.86 1.14
N SER A 714 7.13 -38.96 0.40
CA SER A 714 5.94 -39.26 -0.42
C SER A 714 5.31 -40.55 0.12
N PRO A 715 4.19 -40.50 0.84
CA PRO A 715 3.60 -41.67 1.50
C PRO A 715 3.07 -42.67 0.48
N VAL A 716 3.49 -43.94 0.58
CA VAL A 716 3.05 -45.03 -0.30
C VAL A 716 2.04 -45.91 0.45
N GLY A 717 0.88 -46.19 -0.13
CA GLY A 717 -0.11 -47.19 0.32
C GLY A 717 -0.24 -47.45 1.83
N GLN A 718 0.63 -48.32 2.36
CA GLN A 718 0.67 -48.75 3.76
C GLN A 718 1.02 -47.63 4.77
N ASP A 719 1.70 -46.57 4.32
CA ASP A 719 2.14 -45.45 5.17
C ASP A 719 0.98 -44.55 5.64
N LYS A 720 -0.12 -44.52 4.86
CA LYS A 720 -1.31 -43.71 5.17
C LYS A 720 -2.10 -44.26 6.37
N GLY A 721 -1.93 -45.55 6.68
CA GLY A 721 -2.44 -46.22 7.89
C GLY A 721 -3.85 -45.75 8.33
N GLN A 722 -3.99 -45.33 9.58
CA GLN A 722 -5.25 -44.84 10.17
C GLN A 722 -5.59 -43.36 9.88
N CYS A 723 -4.93 -42.74 8.90
CA CYS A 723 -5.11 -41.33 8.52
C CYS A 723 -5.69 -41.14 7.11
N THR A 724 -6.18 -42.21 6.45
CA THR A 724 -7.08 -42.04 5.30
C THR A 724 -8.43 -41.52 5.78
N PRO A 725 -9.21 -40.78 4.96
CA PRO A 725 -10.65 -40.79 5.13
C PRO A 725 -11.19 -42.23 5.02
#